data_AF-A0A950UNR2-F1
#
_entry.id   AF-A0A950UNR2-F1
#
_cell.length_a   1.000
_cell.length_b   1.000
_cell.length_c   1.000
_cell.angle_alpha   90.00
_cell.angle_beta   90.00
_cell.angle_gamma   90.00
#
_symmetry.space_group_name_H-M   'P 1'
#
loop_
_entity.id
_entity.type
_entity.pdbx_description
1 polymer ?
#
loop_
_entity_poly.entity_id
_entity_poly.type
_entity_poly.pdbx_seq_one_letter_code
_entity_poly.pdbx_strand_id
1 'polypeptide(L)'
;MGRRVGSVAVVLALVAAACSGSAKHHQATVKVGACPAGALAGAGSTVPDALVQRWIKDYAAHCKDASVSYKAVSAQDGVAQLTAGTAAFAAVDAPLTPDQEHAAFARDGAVLHIPWAGDAVAVDIHLAGIKSLKLTPATLAGLFSGAIARWDDVKLQADNAGTTLPSTPVHVVYRSDDDPATAALTGYMASTAPSVWTAGIGSHLAAWPTGEAVNGASAMADAIDRTDGAVGYLDTSTPGRPTFGAAQLKNAAGQFVVPEADAITAALAEATVPPDLKVLPNYVPAGGAAYPLSFPTWAVVFARLPDAGQVDVLKDFLHYTLDKGQAAAGSLGYAPLPASILDKARVAVDSISAGPPATTTTTGPGAAAAAAASSTTSITGKGATGPGGSAAPQVFPVPPGGNGGSTAVGVTGGNIAVGNVSTLGGPQPNLRSGAVAGTAAFFAYQNSVGGVYGRGLSVVSADDGNDSAKNQSAYAGLIGKVFGFVGSSSPVDDGGASVLSQHGDVPDVSEAETHAHFNVANNFSVAPRAPGWALGPLYYYAQKYGADVTSHMAIFAIDTTAAKEAMAGEQAAATSLGYHFTYSQIIEPTQTNFTSDVVAMQQNGVKGLMMLSEVGTMTAMAQAMAQQNFQPVFANWGPAAYDPAFLSGTTNGASLAQALAMFGGEDKIAEVNLFLQWLHRVAPNQRPDLSAAYGWESARLFVQALGAAGPRPTQASVTAQLKAIDNFDGNGMLAPAGPASKRPPTCFVAIGVSTNHFVRNDPASGFICNQGGYYFTH
;
A
#
# COMPACT_ATOMS: atom_id res chain seq x y z
N MET A 1 17.55 65.03 32.01
CA MET A 1 18.73 64.29 31.49
C MET A 1 18.20 62.98 30.92
N GLY A 2 18.63 62.41 29.79
CA GLY A 2 19.86 62.54 29.00
C GLY A 2 20.36 61.10 28.74
N ARG A 3 20.19 60.54 27.53
CA ARG A 3 21.20 60.49 26.44
C ARG A 3 22.51 59.79 26.86
N ARG A 4 23.14 58.91 26.06
CA ARG A 4 22.82 58.20 24.79
C ARG A 4 24.04 57.31 24.42
N VAL A 5 23.89 56.39 23.45
CA VAL A 5 25.00 55.84 22.62
C VAL A 5 26.03 54.94 23.36
N GLY A 6 26.63 53.91 22.74
CA GLY A 6 26.37 53.32 21.41
C GLY A 6 27.41 52.27 20.99
N SER A 7 27.27 51.77 19.76
CA SER A 7 28.04 50.65 19.19
C SER A 7 29.44 51.03 18.70
N VAL A 8 30.32 50.03 18.53
CA VAL A 8 31.13 49.74 17.31
C VAL A 8 31.92 48.43 17.51
N ALA A 9 32.31 47.76 16.40
CA ALA A 9 33.03 46.48 16.38
C ALA A 9 34.46 46.62 15.80
N VAL A 10 35.00 45.53 15.21
CA VAL A 10 36.38 45.29 14.69
C VAL A 10 37.34 44.72 15.77
N VAL A 11 37.98 43.53 15.72
CA VAL A 11 38.36 42.48 14.71
C VAL A 11 39.90 42.41 14.48
N LEU A 12 40.42 41.20 14.19
CA LEU A 12 41.83 40.74 14.09
C LEU A 12 42.57 40.55 15.45
N ALA A 13 43.46 39.56 15.64
CA ALA A 13 43.91 38.45 14.78
C ALA A 13 44.39 37.20 15.57
N LEU A 14 44.74 36.13 14.82
CA LEU A 14 45.32 34.84 15.20
C LEU A 14 46.57 34.95 16.13
N VAL A 15 47.01 33.94 16.89
CA VAL A 15 46.99 32.46 16.69
C VAL A 15 46.77 31.74 18.06
N ALA A 16 46.82 30.41 18.32
CA ALA A 16 47.48 29.26 17.67
C ALA A 16 46.82 27.87 17.94
N ALA A 17 47.61 26.81 17.75
CA ALA A 17 47.41 25.37 17.93
C ALA A 17 47.17 24.87 19.38
N ALA A 18 46.74 23.62 19.66
CA ALA A 18 46.02 22.60 18.86
C ALA A 18 45.64 21.39 19.75
N CYS A 19 44.59 20.65 19.38
CA CYS A 19 44.49 19.21 19.60
C CYS A 19 43.41 18.62 18.67
N SER A 20 43.79 17.72 17.75
CA SER A 20 42.91 17.20 16.69
C SER A 20 42.61 15.71 16.89
N GLY A 21 41.33 15.33 16.71
CA GLY A 21 40.86 13.96 16.97
C GLY A 21 39.58 13.57 16.22
N SER A 22 39.32 14.17 15.06
CA SER A 22 38.12 13.92 14.26
C SER A 22 38.22 12.63 13.44
N ALA A 23 37.23 11.75 13.57
CA ALA A 23 37.09 10.60 12.68
C ALA A 23 36.84 11.07 11.24
N LYS A 24 37.55 10.47 10.27
CA LYS A 24 37.42 10.82 8.85
C LYS A 24 36.17 10.18 8.24
N HIS A 25 35.05 10.88 8.23
CA HIS A 25 34.02 10.61 7.23
C HIS A 25 34.57 10.97 5.85
N HIS A 26 34.68 9.99 4.95
CA HIS A 26 34.88 10.25 3.53
C HIS A 26 33.57 10.70 2.90
N GLN A 27 33.28 12.00 3.01
CA GLN A 27 32.41 12.66 2.03
C GLN A 27 33.14 12.68 0.69
N ALA A 28 32.65 11.91 -0.28
CA ALA A 28 33.08 12.02 -1.66
C ALA A 28 32.44 13.28 -2.26
N THR A 29 33.14 14.41 -2.19
CA THR A 29 32.65 15.67 -2.78
C THR A 29 32.73 15.61 -4.30
N VAL A 30 31.66 15.17 -4.96
CA VAL A 30 31.46 15.43 -6.39
C VAL A 30 31.32 16.94 -6.59
N LYS A 31 32.14 17.50 -7.48
CA LYS A 31 32.13 18.94 -7.79
C LYS A 31 31.12 19.21 -8.90
N VAL A 32 30.06 19.96 -8.61
CA VAL A 32 29.19 20.54 -9.63
C VAL A 32 29.99 21.45 -10.55
N GLY A 33 30.07 21.11 -11.83
CA GLY A 33 30.94 21.77 -12.80
C GLY A 33 32.19 20.97 -13.13
N ALA A 34 32.06 19.65 -13.26
CA ALA A 34 33.01 18.87 -14.05
C ALA A 34 32.88 19.19 -15.55
N CYS A 35 31.68 19.59 -16.00
CA CYS A 35 31.33 19.90 -17.39
C CYS A 35 31.80 18.84 -18.40
N PRO A 36 31.47 17.55 -18.20
CA PRO A 36 31.82 16.49 -19.14
C PRO A 36 31.18 16.74 -20.51
N ALA A 37 31.93 16.47 -21.58
CA ALA A 37 31.44 16.63 -22.95
C ALA A 37 30.53 15.45 -23.36
N GLY A 38 29.41 15.74 -24.03
CA GLY A 38 28.49 14.70 -24.50
C GLY A 38 27.06 15.19 -24.74
N ALA A 39 26.16 14.27 -25.05
CA ALA A 39 24.75 14.54 -25.32
C ALA A 39 23.84 13.72 -24.39
N LEU A 40 22.86 14.38 -23.77
CA LEU A 40 21.90 13.79 -22.85
C LEU A 40 20.47 14.17 -23.27
N ALA A 41 19.64 13.18 -23.59
CA ALA A 41 18.23 13.39 -23.91
C ALA A 41 17.36 12.95 -22.71
N GLY A 42 16.38 13.78 -22.36
CA GLY A 42 15.30 13.42 -21.44
C GLY A 42 13.93 13.58 -22.10
N ALA A 43 12.92 12.88 -21.55
CA ALA A 43 11.53 13.04 -21.97
C ALA A 43 10.59 12.75 -20.80
N GLY A 44 9.35 13.23 -20.85
CA GLY A 44 8.36 12.94 -19.81
C GLY A 44 7.42 14.10 -19.58
N SER A 45 6.88 14.19 -18.37
CA SER A 45 5.79 15.10 -18.03
C SER A 45 5.98 16.55 -18.48
N THR A 46 4.86 17.18 -18.86
CA THR A 46 4.75 18.61 -19.10
C THR A 46 4.89 19.45 -17.82
N VAL A 47 4.59 18.88 -16.63
CA VAL A 47 4.58 19.62 -15.36
C VAL A 47 5.95 20.26 -15.04
N PRO A 48 7.10 19.54 -15.03
CA PRO A 48 8.40 20.15 -14.77
C PRO A 48 9.05 20.83 -15.99
N ASP A 49 8.41 20.90 -17.17
CA ASP A 49 9.07 21.36 -18.40
C ASP A 49 9.66 22.77 -18.27
N ALA A 50 8.90 23.74 -17.76
CA ALA A 50 9.38 25.12 -17.61
C ALA A 50 10.66 25.22 -16.74
N LEU A 51 10.75 24.39 -15.69
CA LEU A 51 11.93 24.30 -14.83
C LEU A 51 13.08 23.52 -15.48
N VAL A 52 12.79 22.42 -16.19
CA VAL A 52 13.82 21.62 -16.87
C VAL A 52 14.42 22.37 -18.06
N GLN A 53 13.62 23.05 -18.90
CA GLN A 53 14.13 23.92 -19.98
C GLN A 53 14.98 25.07 -19.40
N ARG A 54 14.59 25.61 -18.23
CA ARG A 54 15.38 26.63 -17.53
C ARG A 54 16.72 26.06 -17.01
N TRP A 55 16.72 24.88 -16.40
CA TRP A 55 17.95 24.21 -15.97
C TRP A 55 18.86 23.87 -17.14
N ILE A 56 18.32 23.38 -18.26
CA ILE A 56 19.08 23.08 -19.49
C ILE A 56 19.77 24.34 -20.01
N LYS A 57 19.05 25.46 -20.09
CA LYS A 57 19.59 26.76 -20.54
C LYS A 57 20.71 27.26 -19.64
N ASP A 58 20.49 27.25 -18.32
CA ASP A 58 21.45 27.79 -17.36
C ASP A 58 22.65 26.84 -17.17
N TYR A 59 22.47 25.52 -17.36
CA TYR A 59 23.54 24.51 -17.40
C TYR A 59 24.39 24.60 -18.68
N ALA A 60 23.78 24.75 -19.86
CA ALA A 60 24.51 24.92 -21.13
C ALA A 60 25.34 26.23 -21.17
N ALA A 61 24.90 27.27 -20.44
CA ALA A 61 25.69 28.47 -20.22
C ALA A 61 26.94 28.23 -19.34
N HIS A 62 26.92 27.21 -18.48
CA HIS A 62 28.02 26.82 -17.60
C HIS A 62 28.98 25.80 -18.26
N CYS A 63 28.42 24.78 -18.90
CA CYS A 63 29.11 23.61 -19.44
C CYS A 63 28.91 23.51 -20.96
N LYS A 64 29.73 24.23 -21.74
CA LYS A 64 29.53 24.47 -23.17
C LYS A 64 29.66 23.24 -24.07
N ASP A 65 30.41 22.24 -23.62
CA ASP A 65 30.66 21.00 -24.37
C ASP A 65 29.64 19.89 -24.03
N ALA A 66 28.73 20.17 -23.08
CA ALA A 66 27.59 19.32 -22.73
C ALA A 66 26.32 19.84 -23.44
N SER A 67 25.59 18.94 -24.10
CA SER A 67 24.29 19.22 -24.70
C SER A 67 23.21 18.41 -23.99
N VAL A 68 22.30 19.09 -23.31
CA VAL A 68 21.13 18.46 -22.68
C VAL A 68 19.88 18.89 -23.45
N SER A 69 18.99 17.96 -23.75
CA SER A 69 17.68 18.23 -24.34
C SER A 69 16.58 17.57 -23.53
N TYR A 70 15.40 18.20 -23.51
CA TYR A 70 14.21 17.66 -22.88
C TYR A 70 12.99 17.81 -23.78
N LYS A 71 12.22 16.73 -23.88
CA LYS A 71 11.00 16.66 -24.69
C LYS A 71 9.79 16.41 -23.78
N ALA A 72 9.00 17.44 -23.54
CA ALA A 72 7.70 17.32 -22.88
C ALA A 72 6.75 16.42 -23.70
N VAL A 73 6.16 15.44 -23.03
CA VAL A 73 5.20 14.41 -23.49
C VAL A 73 4.35 13.96 -22.28
N SER A 74 3.59 12.86 -22.38
CA SER A 74 3.03 12.24 -21.17
C SER A 74 4.13 11.63 -20.29
N ALA A 75 3.89 11.49 -18.98
CA ALA A 75 4.80 10.77 -18.10
C ALA A 75 5.02 9.32 -18.58
N GLN A 76 3.97 8.63 -19.05
CA GLN A 76 4.08 7.28 -19.61
C GLN A 76 4.98 7.23 -20.86
N ASP A 77 4.86 8.19 -21.79
CA ASP A 77 5.72 8.29 -22.97
C ASP A 77 7.19 8.57 -22.59
N GLY A 78 7.44 9.34 -21.53
CA GLY A 78 8.78 9.56 -20.97
C GLY A 78 9.40 8.26 -20.49
N VAL A 79 8.65 7.50 -19.70
CA VAL A 79 9.06 6.17 -19.17
C VAL A 79 9.25 5.16 -20.29
N ALA A 80 8.42 5.19 -21.34
CA ALA A 80 8.58 4.37 -22.53
C ALA A 80 9.85 4.74 -23.32
N GLN A 81 10.17 6.03 -23.47
CA GLN A 81 11.41 6.50 -24.10
C GLN A 81 12.67 6.17 -23.27
N LEU A 82 12.60 6.27 -21.94
CA LEU A 82 13.65 5.80 -21.03
C LEU A 82 13.86 4.28 -21.20
N THR A 83 12.79 3.49 -21.14
CA THR A 83 12.83 2.03 -21.33
C THR A 83 13.41 1.65 -22.70
N ALA A 84 13.01 2.37 -23.75
CA ALA A 84 13.55 2.21 -25.10
C ALA A 84 15.03 2.63 -25.22
N GLY A 85 15.56 3.41 -24.27
CA GLY A 85 16.91 3.97 -24.31
C GLY A 85 17.05 5.16 -25.27
N THR A 86 15.93 5.77 -25.67
CA THR A 86 15.91 7.02 -26.46
C THR A 86 15.92 8.26 -25.56
N ALA A 87 15.63 8.10 -24.27
CA ALA A 87 15.92 9.05 -23.20
C ALA A 87 16.82 8.39 -22.13
N ALA A 88 17.65 9.19 -21.47
CA ALA A 88 18.51 8.79 -20.35
C ALA A 88 17.87 9.07 -18.98
N PHE A 89 16.89 9.97 -18.93
CA PHE A 89 16.01 10.21 -17.78
C PHE A 89 14.56 10.41 -18.23
N ALA A 90 13.62 9.95 -17.41
CA ALA A 90 12.18 10.21 -17.55
C ALA A 90 11.69 11.15 -16.45
N ALA A 91 10.93 12.20 -16.79
CA ALA A 91 10.29 13.04 -15.79
C ALA A 91 8.89 12.52 -15.43
N VAL A 92 8.61 12.37 -14.13
CA VAL A 92 7.32 11.91 -13.60
C VAL A 92 6.94 12.66 -12.33
N ASP A 93 5.65 12.89 -12.12
CA ASP A 93 5.10 13.63 -10.95
C ASP A 93 4.27 12.72 -10.03
N ALA A 94 4.26 11.42 -10.34
CA ALA A 94 3.92 10.35 -9.42
C ALA A 94 5.02 9.26 -9.55
N PRO A 95 5.42 8.58 -8.46
CA PRO A 95 6.37 7.48 -8.54
C PRO A 95 5.85 6.34 -9.42
N LEU A 96 6.76 5.62 -10.08
CA LEU A 96 6.37 4.48 -10.91
C LEU A 96 5.72 3.38 -10.07
N THR A 97 4.62 2.84 -10.59
CA THR A 97 3.97 1.63 -10.04
C THR A 97 4.89 0.42 -10.21
N PRO A 98 4.73 -0.65 -9.39
CA PRO A 98 5.55 -1.85 -9.53
C PRO A 98 5.52 -2.45 -10.95
N ASP A 99 4.39 -2.35 -11.65
CA ASP A 99 4.25 -2.84 -13.03
C ASP A 99 4.97 -1.96 -14.06
N GLN A 100 4.95 -0.63 -13.89
CA GLN A 100 5.71 0.30 -14.73
C GLN A 100 7.22 0.11 -14.54
N GLU A 101 7.65 -0.14 -13.30
CA GLU A 101 9.03 -0.53 -13.01
C GLU A 101 9.37 -1.88 -13.62
N HIS A 102 8.48 -2.88 -13.51
CA HIS A 102 8.70 -4.20 -14.11
C HIS A 102 8.81 -4.14 -15.64
N ALA A 103 8.02 -3.29 -16.30
CA ALA A 103 8.14 -3.02 -17.73
C ALA A 103 9.50 -2.38 -18.08
N ALA A 104 10.02 -1.48 -17.25
CA ALA A 104 11.37 -0.93 -17.40
C ALA A 104 12.48 -1.94 -17.06
N PHE A 105 12.25 -2.87 -16.13
CA PHE A 105 13.20 -3.91 -15.69
C PHE A 105 13.49 -4.97 -16.75
N ALA A 106 12.77 -5.00 -17.88
CA ALA A 106 13.07 -5.85 -19.04
C ALA A 106 14.44 -5.58 -19.69
N ARG A 107 15.27 -4.68 -19.14
CA ARG A 107 16.63 -4.34 -19.58
C ARG A 107 17.66 -4.29 -18.44
N ASP A 108 17.50 -5.13 -17.41
CA ASP A 108 18.51 -5.45 -16.36
C ASP A 108 19.01 -4.29 -15.48
N GLY A 109 18.37 -3.12 -15.54
CA GLY A 109 18.65 -1.97 -14.70
C GLY A 109 17.56 -1.74 -13.67
N ALA A 110 17.90 -1.72 -12.38
CA ALA A 110 17.05 -1.10 -11.39
C ALA A 110 16.89 0.40 -11.73
N VAL A 111 15.70 0.96 -11.52
CA VAL A 111 15.46 2.40 -11.68
C VAL A 111 15.65 3.11 -10.36
N LEU A 112 16.08 4.37 -10.42
CA LEU A 112 16.20 5.28 -9.29
C LEU A 112 15.23 6.43 -9.50
N HIS A 113 14.44 6.73 -8.48
CA HIS A 113 13.62 7.93 -8.41
C HIS A 113 14.45 9.03 -7.75
N ILE A 114 14.73 10.11 -8.46
CA ILE A 114 15.51 11.25 -7.97
C ILE A 114 14.55 12.44 -7.82
N PRO A 115 14.05 12.73 -6.60
CA PRO A 115 13.26 13.93 -6.37
C PRO A 115 14.11 15.16 -6.70
N TRP A 116 13.66 16.04 -7.59
CA TRP A 116 14.45 17.18 -8.09
C TRP A 116 13.82 18.57 -7.88
N ALA A 117 12.51 18.66 -7.62
CA ALA A 117 11.80 19.89 -7.27
C ALA A 117 10.51 19.55 -6.49
N GLY A 118 9.97 20.54 -5.77
CA GLY A 118 8.63 20.48 -5.18
C GLY A 118 7.59 21.20 -6.04
N ASP A 119 6.34 20.78 -5.94
CA ASP A 119 5.15 21.43 -6.50
C ASP A 119 3.97 21.24 -5.51
N ALA A 120 2.80 21.81 -5.81
CA ALA A 120 1.61 21.63 -5.00
C ALA A 120 0.32 21.85 -5.79
N VAL A 121 -0.73 21.14 -5.40
CA VAL A 121 -2.08 21.37 -5.93
C VAL A 121 -2.65 22.63 -5.28
N ALA A 122 -2.67 23.73 -6.02
CA ALA A 122 -3.41 24.92 -5.65
C ALA A 122 -4.91 24.71 -5.88
N VAL A 123 -5.74 25.13 -4.93
CA VAL A 123 -7.18 25.25 -5.13
C VAL A 123 -7.46 26.68 -5.61
N ASP A 124 -7.75 26.84 -6.89
CA ASP A 124 -7.98 28.15 -7.51
C ASP A 124 -9.48 28.48 -7.58
N ILE A 125 -9.80 29.75 -7.34
CA ILE A 125 -11.18 30.25 -7.24
C ILE A 125 -11.32 31.51 -8.07
N HIS A 126 -12.38 31.58 -8.88
CA HIS A 126 -12.81 32.82 -9.52
C HIS A 126 -14.14 33.27 -8.90
N LEU A 127 -14.10 34.35 -8.13
CA LEU A 127 -15.26 34.87 -7.42
C LEU A 127 -15.24 36.41 -7.39
N ALA A 128 -16.24 37.04 -8.00
CA ALA A 128 -16.27 38.48 -8.23
C ALA A 128 -16.10 39.30 -6.93
N GLY A 129 -15.03 40.10 -6.88
CA GLY A 129 -14.70 40.95 -5.74
C GLY A 129 -13.92 40.27 -4.60
N ILE A 130 -13.78 38.94 -4.62
CA ILE A 130 -13.01 38.17 -3.62
C ILE A 130 -11.62 37.84 -4.18
N LYS A 131 -10.56 38.15 -3.43
CA LYS A 131 -9.15 37.96 -3.84
C LYS A 131 -8.34 37.03 -2.93
N SER A 132 -8.98 36.51 -1.89
CA SER A 132 -8.40 35.49 -1.02
C SER A 132 -9.52 34.87 -0.23
N LEU A 133 -9.55 33.53 -0.20
CA LEU A 133 -10.52 32.76 0.55
C LEU A 133 -9.79 31.76 1.43
N LYS A 134 -10.33 31.51 2.62
CA LYS A 134 -9.89 30.49 3.57
C LYS A 134 -10.80 29.28 3.48
N LEU A 135 -10.21 28.09 3.42
CA LEU A 135 -10.94 26.82 3.41
C LEU A 135 -10.36 25.86 4.45
N THR A 136 -11.22 25.37 5.34
CA THR A 136 -10.98 24.13 6.08
C THR A 136 -11.05 22.91 5.16
N PRO A 137 -10.47 21.76 5.55
CA PRO A 137 -10.70 20.50 4.85
C PRO A 137 -12.18 20.19 4.63
N ALA A 138 -13.02 20.48 5.63
CA ALA A 138 -14.46 20.23 5.58
C ALA A 138 -15.22 21.17 4.61
N THR A 139 -14.82 22.44 4.48
CA THR A 139 -15.42 23.32 3.46
C THR A 139 -14.91 23.02 2.05
N LEU A 140 -13.64 22.64 1.89
CA LEU A 140 -13.10 22.19 0.59
C LEU A 140 -13.85 20.93 0.11
N ALA A 141 -13.93 19.91 0.95
CA ALA A 141 -14.73 18.72 0.69
C ALA A 141 -16.21 19.06 0.46
N GLY A 142 -16.75 20.06 1.18
CA GLY A 142 -18.11 20.55 1.01
C GLY A 142 -18.39 21.14 -0.37
N LEU A 143 -17.43 21.89 -0.94
CA LEU A 143 -17.53 22.46 -2.29
C LEU A 143 -17.56 21.33 -3.34
N PHE A 144 -16.53 20.48 -3.37
CA PHE A 144 -16.41 19.43 -4.38
C PHE A 144 -17.46 18.30 -4.25
N SER A 145 -18.03 18.08 -3.07
CA SER A 145 -19.17 17.15 -2.88
C SER A 145 -20.54 17.76 -3.22
N GLY A 146 -20.63 19.07 -3.48
CA GLY A 146 -21.90 19.79 -3.64
C GLY A 146 -22.67 20.03 -2.33
N ALA A 147 -22.15 19.61 -1.18
CA ALA A 147 -22.72 19.90 0.14
C ALA A 147 -22.62 21.40 0.56
N ILE A 148 -21.89 22.20 -0.23
CA ILE A 148 -21.84 23.66 -0.20
C ILE A 148 -22.06 24.15 -1.64
N ALA A 149 -23.30 24.54 -1.96
CA ALA A 149 -23.71 24.90 -3.33
C ALA A 149 -23.64 26.41 -3.64
N ARG A 150 -23.26 27.24 -2.67
CA ARG A 150 -23.22 28.72 -2.80
C ARG A 150 -22.09 29.29 -1.95
N TRP A 151 -21.52 30.40 -2.40
CA TRP A 151 -20.41 31.05 -1.69
C TRP A 151 -20.83 31.79 -0.41
N ASP A 152 -22.13 32.09 -0.23
CA ASP A 152 -22.71 32.67 0.98
C ASP A 152 -23.07 31.63 2.07
N ASP A 153 -22.61 30.37 1.96
CA ASP A 153 -22.85 29.33 2.98
C ASP A 153 -22.20 29.69 4.33
N VAL A 154 -22.94 29.39 5.41
CA VAL A 154 -22.55 29.73 6.79
C VAL A 154 -21.21 29.12 7.24
N LYS A 155 -20.78 28.00 6.66
CA LYS A 155 -19.48 27.35 6.94
C LYS A 155 -18.34 28.12 6.28
N LEU A 156 -18.50 28.51 5.00
CA LEU A 156 -17.54 29.36 4.30
C LEU A 156 -17.43 30.74 4.98
N GLN A 157 -18.56 31.31 5.38
CA GLN A 157 -18.60 32.59 6.07
C GLN A 157 -17.94 32.53 7.47
N ALA A 158 -17.95 31.37 8.14
CA ALA A 158 -17.22 31.15 9.39
C ALA A 158 -15.70 31.08 9.20
N ASP A 159 -15.22 30.36 8.17
CA ASP A 159 -13.79 30.33 7.81
C ASP A 159 -13.28 31.71 7.32
N ASN A 160 -14.17 32.55 6.79
CA ASN A 160 -13.88 33.86 6.19
C ASN A 160 -14.47 35.03 7.00
N ALA A 161 -14.49 34.92 8.33
CA ALA A 161 -15.02 35.95 9.22
C ALA A 161 -14.41 37.34 8.96
N GLY A 162 -15.26 38.31 8.63
CA GLY A 162 -14.88 39.69 8.28
C GLY A 162 -14.95 40.00 6.77
N THR A 163 -15.01 38.98 5.91
CA THR A 163 -15.26 39.12 4.47
C THR A 163 -16.73 38.82 4.19
N THR A 164 -17.47 39.74 3.56
CA THR A 164 -18.82 39.44 3.04
C THR A 164 -18.70 38.60 1.78
N LEU A 165 -19.10 37.33 1.84
CA LEU A 165 -19.10 36.45 0.67
C LEU A 165 -20.35 36.71 -0.21
N PRO A 166 -20.23 36.72 -1.55
CA PRO A 166 -21.36 36.97 -2.44
C PRO A 166 -22.26 35.73 -2.54
N SER A 167 -23.52 35.96 -2.87
CA SER A 167 -24.53 34.91 -3.02
C SER A 167 -24.47 34.23 -4.41
N THR A 168 -23.27 34.07 -4.96
CA THR A 168 -23.00 33.40 -6.24
C THR A 168 -23.08 31.87 -6.03
N PRO A 169 -23.69 31.10 -6.96
CA PRO A 169 -23.60 29.64 -6.93
C PRO A 169 -22.14 29.15 -7.00
N VAL A 170 -21.87 27.97 -6.43
CA VAL A 170 -20.58 27.29 -6.58
C VAL A 170 -20.57 26.52 -7.89
N HIS A 171 -19.54 26.72 -8.71
CA HIS A 171 -19.33 25.99 -9.95
C HIS A 171 -18.02 25.18 -9.87
N VAL A 172 -18.12 23.92 -9.44
CA VAL A 172 -16.98 23.00 -9.41
C VAL A 172 -16.49 22.72 -10.84
N VAL A 173 -15.18 22.70 -11.04
CA VAL A 173 -14.52 22.29 -12.29
C VAL A 173 -13.56 21.15 -11.95
N TYR A 174 -13.61 20.04 -12.69
CA TYR A 174 -12.84 18.83 -12.40
C TYR A 174 -12.25 18.16 -13.65
N ARG A 175 -11.16 17.39 -13.48
CA ARG A 175 -10.50 16.67 -14.58
C ARG A 175 -11.27 15.41 -14.97
N SER A 176 -11.41 15.22 -16.27
CA SER A 176 -11.99 14.02 -16.91
C SER A 176 -10.91 13.01 -17.30
N ASP A 177 -9.68 13.48 -17.52
CA ASP A 177 -8.46 12.71 -17.78
C ASP A 177 -7.77 12.25 -16.49
N ASP A 178 -6.94 11.21 -16.59
CA ASP A 178 -6.10 10.71 -15.48
C ASP A 178 -5.03 11.75 -15.09
N ASP A 179 -5.05 12.16 -13.83
CA ASP A 179 -4.33 13.34 -13.36
C ASP A 179 -3.78 13.20 -11.92
N PRO A 180 -2.47 13.42 -11.67
CA PRO A 180 -1.90 13.36 -10.33
C PRO A 180 -2.48 14.38 -9.34
N ALA A 181 -2.82 15.59 -9.79
CA ALA A 181 -3.41 16.61 -8.94
C ALA A 181 -4.80 16.19 -8.43
N THR A 182 -5.56 15.48 -9.27
CA THR A 182 -6.85 14.84 -8.91
C THR A 182 -6.65 13.76 -7.85
N ALA A 183 -5.63 12.92 -7.98
CA ALA A 183 -5.30 11.92 -6.95
C ALA A 183 -4.92 12.57 -5.61
N ALA A 184 -4.13 13.65 -5.65
CA ALA A 184 -3.72 14.39 -4.46
C ALA A 184 -4.91 15.09 -3.78
N LEU A 185 -5.75 15.81 -4.54
CA LEU A 185 -6.93 16.50 -4.00
C LEU A 185 -7.95 15.53 -3.40
N THR A 186 -8.29 14.46 -4.13
CA THR A 186 -9.27 13.46 -3.65
C THR A 186 -8.73 12.67 -2.46
N GLY A 187 -7.44 12.32 -2.47
CA GLY A 187 -6.75 11.70 -1.34
C GLY A 187 -6.71 12.59 -0.10
N TYR A 188 -6.42 13.90 -0.27
CA TYR A 188 -6.47 14.88 0.81
C TYR A 188 -7.87 14.97 1.42
N MET A 189 -8.92 15.17 0.60
CA MET A 189 -10.29 15.31 1.09
C MET A 189 -10.80 14.04 1.79
N ALA A 190 -10.49 12.85 1.26
CA ALA A 190 -10.80 11.59 1.92
C ALA A 190 -10.05 11.41 3.25
N SER A 191 -8.77 11.80 3.32
CA SER A 191 -7.95 11.66 4.53
C SER A 191 -8.33 12.63 5.65
N THR A 192 -8.80 13.83 5.30
CA THR A 192 -8.97 14.95 6.23
C THR A 192 -10.43 15.37 6.47
N ALA A 193 -11.36 14.95 5.60
CA ALA A 193 -12.80 15.16 5.75
C ALA A 193 -13.65 13.94 5.30
N PRO A 194 -13.37 12.71 5.76
CA PRO A 194 -14.05 11.48 5.29
C PRO A 194 -15.57 11.47 5.55
N SER A 195 -16.07 12.25 6.51
CA SER A 195 -17.50 12.40 6.78
C SER A 195 -18.22 13.39 5.85
N VAL A 196 -17.50 13.99 4.88
CA VAL A 196 -18.02 14.93 3.88
C VAL A 196 -17.64 14.47 2.47
N TRP A 197 -16.43 13.95 2.29
CA TRP A 197 -15.97 13.41 1.01
C TRP A 197 -16.04 11.88 0.97
N THR A 198 -16.99 11.36 0.19
CA THR A 198 -17.23 9.92 0.05
C THR A 198 -17.15 9.40 -1.40
N ALA A 199 -16.71 10.24 -2.35
CA ALA A 199 -16.68 9.89 -3.78
C ALA A 199 -15.47 9.03 -4.21
N GLY A 200 -14.59 8.68 -3.28
CA GLY A 200 -13.38 7.87 -3.51
C GLY A 200 -12.10 8.69 -3.64
N ILE A 201 -11.03 8.01 -4.06
CA ILE A 201 -9.69 8.55 -4.29
C ILE A 201 -9.20 7.97 -5.62
N GLY A 202 -8.57 8.79 -6.47
CA GLY A 202 -7.96 8.31 -7.71
C GLY A 202 -7.46 9.43 -8.61
N SER A 203 -6.61 9.10 -9.59
CA SER A 203 -6.22 9.99 -10.69
C SER A 203 -7.39 10.38 -11.59
N HIS A 204 -8.42 9.55 -11.61
CA HIS A 204 -9.70 9.76 -12.26
C HIS A 204 -10.81 9.25 -11.32
N LEU A 205 -11.98 9.92 -11.33
CA LEU A 205 -13.19 9.44 -10.64
C LEU A 205 -14.30 9.18 -11.66
N ALA A 206 -14.82 7.95 -11.66
CA ALA A 206 -15.88 7.52 -12.58
C ALA A 206 -17.20 8.29 -12.41
N ALA A 207 -17.41 8.93 -11.25
CA ALA A 207 -18.53 9.84 -11.00
C ALA A 207 -18.12 10.91 -9.98
N TRP A 208 -17.99 12.16 -10.43
CA TRP A 208 -17.89 13.31 -9.53
C TRP A 208 -19.28 13.70 -8.99
N PRO A 209 -19.42 14.14 -7.72
CA PRO A 209 -20.73 14.51 -7.15
C PRO A 209 -21.38 15.72 -7.84
N THR A 210 -20.59 16.66 -8.35
CA THR A 210 -21.05 17.86 -9.06
C THR A 210 -19.92 18.50 -9.88
N GLY A 211 -20.26 19.39 -10.81
CA GLY A 211 -19.30 20.24 -11.54
C GLY A 211 -19.26 20.04 -13.06
N GLU A 212 -18.39 20.82 -13.71
CA GLU A 212 -18.04 20.71 -15.13
C GLU A 212 -16.80 19.81 -15.30
N ALA A 213 -16.91 18.81 -16.19
CA ALA A 213 -15.80 17.96 -16.58
C ALA A 213 -14.99 18.61 -17.71
N VAL A 214 -13.69 18.80 -17.49
CA VAL A 214 -12.73 19.36 -18.47
C VAL A 214 -11.57 18.40 -18.72
N ASN A 215 -10.84 18.58 -19.82
CA ASN A 215 -9.72 17.70 -20.21
C ASN A 215 -8.41 18.48 -20.25
N GLY A 216 -7.45 18.10 -19.41
CA GLY A 216 -6.15 18.77 -19.27
C GLY A 216 -6.19 20.07 -18.47
N ALA A 217 -5.03 20.48 -17.95
CA ALA A 217 -4.87 21.64 -17.08
C ALA A 217 -5.26 22.98 -17.74
N SER A 218 -4.95 23.18 -19.03
CA SER A 218 -5.31 24.43 -19.74
C SER A 218 -6.82 24.64 -19.84
N ALA A 219 -7.59 23.59 -20.18
CA ALA A 219 -9.05 23.69 -20.24
C ALA A 219 -9.68 23.95 -18.86
N MET A 220 -9.03 23.48 -17.79
CA MET A 220 -9.44 23.83 -16.42
C MET A 220 -9.11 25.28 -16.06
N ALA A 221 -7.92 25.79 -16.42
CA ALA A 221 -7.59 27.19 -16.23
C ALA A 221 -8.58 28.11 -16.96
N ASP A 222 -8.87 27.82 -18.24
CA ASP A 222 -9.86 28.53 -19.05
C ASP A 222 -11.28 28.45 -18.44
N ALA A 223 -11.68 27.29 -17.92
CA ALA A 223 -13.00 27.09 -17.32
C ALA A 223 -13.17 27.80 -15.98
N ILE A 224 -12.10 27.93 -15.17
CA ILE A 224 -12.11 28.75 -13.95
C ILE A 224 -12.12 30.24 -14.32
N ASP A 225 -11.23 30.69 -15.21
CA ASP A 225 -11.10 32.11 -15.57
C ASP A 225 -12.36 32.67 -16.25
N ARG A 226 -13.07 31.87 -17.05
CA ARG A 226 -14.31 32.30 -17.73
C ARG A 226 -15.58 32.29 -16.87
N THR A 227 -15.54 31.82 -15.62
CA THR A 227 -16.76 31.51 -14.84
C THR A 227 -16.72 32.09 -13.42
N ASP A 228 -17.50 33.15 -13.19
CA ASP A 228 -17.73 33.65 -11.82
C ASP A 228 -18.45 32.59 -10.97
N GLY A 229 -17.94 32.38 -9.75
CA GLY A 229 -18.37 31.32 -8.85
C GLY A 229 -17.57 30.02 -9.00
N ALA A 230 -16.56 29.95 -9.87
CA ALA A 230 -15.81 28.73 -10.11
C ALA A 230 -14.83 28.36 -9.00
N VAL A 231 -14.68 27.04 -8.77
CA VAL A 231 -13.60 26.44 -7.98
C VAL A 231 -13.04 25.21 -8.72
N GLY A 232 -11.72 25.13 -8.82
CA GLY A 232 -11.00 24.00 -9.40
C GLY A 232 -9.62 23.86 -8.79
N TYR A 233 -8.73 23.11 -9.43
CA TYR A 233 -7.44 22.76 -8.85
C TYR A 233 -6.35 22.56 -9.90
N LEU A 234 -5.20 23.22 -9.72
CA LEU A 234 -4.09 23.22 -10.67
C LEU A 234 -2.76 23.13 -9.93
N ASP A 235 -1.76 22.49 -10.55
CA ASP A 235 -0.40 22.48 -10.01
C ASP A 235 0.16 23.91 -9.99
N THR A 236 0.91 24.28 -8.96
CA THR A 236 1.40 25.64 -8.77
C THR A 236 2.27 26.15 -9.93
N SER A 237 2.94 25.24 -10.64
CA SER A 237 3.71 25.48 -11.86
C SER A 237 2.89 25.70 -13.15
N THR A 238 1.57 25.46 -13.13
CA THR A 238 0.72 25.45 -14.35
C THR A 238 0.83 26.78 -15.13
N PRO A 239 1.30 26.77 -16.39
CA PRO A 239 1.37 27.97 -17.21
C PRO A 239 -0.02 28.56 -17.49
N GLY A 240 -0.19 29.87 -17.28
CA GLY A 240 -1.45 30.56 -17.52
C GLY A 240 -2.51 30.39 -16.42
N ARG A 241 -2.16 29.77 -15.29
CA ARG A 241 -3.02 29.59 -14.12
C ARG A 241 -3.68 30.91 -13.65
N PRO A 242 -4.98 30.92 -13.23
CA PRO A 242 -5.76 32.17 -13.10
C PRO A 242 -5.19 33.20 -12.12
N THR A 243 -5.25 34.48 -12.50
CA THR A 243 -4.63 35.59 -11.75
C THR A 243 -5.37 35.98 -10.45
N PHE A 244 -6.51 35.34 -10.15
CA PHE A 244 -7.30 35.57 -8.94
C PHE A 244 -6.66 34.97 -7.68
N GLY A 245 -5.79 33.96 -7.85
CA GLY A 245 -4.98 33.36 -6.78
C GLY A 245 -5.62 32.15 -6.09
N ALA A 246 -4.78 31.42 -5.35
CA ALA A 246 -5.20 30.22 -4.61
C ALA A 246 -5.98 30.57 -3.34
N ALA A 247 -6.87 29.65 -2.95
CA ALA A 247 -7.39 29.58 -1.59
C ALA A 247 -6.27 29.26 -0.58
N GLN A 248 -6.40 29.81 0.62
CA GLN A 248 -5.59 29.41 1.78
C GLN A 248 -6.21 28.15 2.39
N LEU A 249 -5.45 27.05 2.43
CA LEU A 249 -5.91 25.80 3.04
C LEU A 249 -5.48 25.73 4.52
N LYS A 250 -6.38 25.24 5.38
CA LYS A 250 -6.09 25.06 6.81
C LYS A 250 -5.28 23.78 7.06
N ASN A 251 -4.03 23.91 7.49
CA ASN A 251 -3.18 22.79 7.88
C ASN A 251 -3.50 22.24 9.28
N ALA A 252 -2.83 21.15 9.70
CA ALA A 252 -3.09 20.51 10.99
C ALA A 252 -2.69 21.38 12.20
N ALA A 253 -1.77 22.33 12.02
CA ALA A 253 -1.45 23.37 13.00
C ALA A 253 -2.50 24.50 13.07
N GLY A 254 -3.61 24.37 12.34
CA GLY A 254 -4.74 25.29 12.32
C GLY A 254 -4.48 26.60 11.57
N GLN A 255 -3.34 26.74 10.91
CA GLN A 255 -2.99 27.92 10.11
C GLN A 255 -3.56 27.80 8.70
N PHE A 256 -4.00 28.92 8.14
CA PHE A 256 -4.43 29.00 6.74
C PHE A 256 -3.22 29.42 5.90
N VAL A 257 -2.82 28.58 4.94
CA VAL A 257 -1.56 28.69 4.21
C VAL A 257 -1.81 28.70 2.69
N VAL A 258 -1.07 29.55 1.97
CA VAL A 258 -1.02 29.59 0.50
C VAL A 258 0.05 28.63 -0.05
N PRO A 259 -0.11 28.09 -1.26
CA PRO A 259 0.90 27.25 -1.89
C PRO A 259 2.02 28.12 -2.50
N GLU A 260 2.82 28.74 -1.65
CA GLU A 260 4.05 29.45 -2.02
C GLU A 260 5.27 28.53 -1.82
N ALA A 261 6.37 28.79 -2.55
CA ALA A 261 7.54 27.92 -2.58
C ALA A 261 8.05 27.52 -1.17
N ASP A 262 8.20 28.48 -0.25
CA ASP A 262 8.65 28.21 1.13
C ASP A 262 7.68 27.31 1.91
N ALA A 263 6.36 27.43 1.68
CA ALA A 263 5.33 26.62 2.32
C ALA A 263 5.30 25.18 1.78
N ILE A 264 5.62 25.00 0.50
CA ILE A 264 5.77 23.70 -0.16
C ILE A 264 7.08 23.03 0.32
N THR A 265 8.19 23.77 0.38
CA THR A 265 9.45 23.27 0.96
C THR A 265 9.28 22.86 2.42
N ALA A 266 8.52 23.62 3.21
CA ALA A 266 8.20 23.30 4.60
C ALA A 266 7.38 22.00 4.72
N ALA A 267 6.35 21.80 3.88
CA ALA A 267 5.58 20.56 3.86
C ALA A 267 6.43 19.35 3.46
N LEU A 268 7.28 19.49 2.43
CA LEU A 268 8.19 18.44 1.99
C LEU A 268 9.29 18.12 3.02
N ALA A 269 9.65 19.06 3.90
CA ALA A 269 10.58 18.80 5.01
C ALA A 269 10.01 17.82 6.05
N GLU A 270 8.68 17.74 6.15
CA GLU A 270 7.92 16.84 7.03
C GLU A 270 7.35 15.62 6.28
N ALA A 271 7.72 15.39 5.02
CA ALA A 271 7.27 14.23 4.26
C ALA A 271 8.05 12.95 4.67
N THR A 272 7.38 11.80 4.60
CA THR A 272 8.04 10.51 4.78
C THR A 272 8.88 10.20 3.54
N VAL A 273 10.20 10.19 3.70
CA VAL A 273 11.18 9.94 2.61
C VAL A 273 11.75 8.50 2.72
N PRO A 274 11.13 7.51 2.06
CA PRO A 274 11.60 6.10 2.04
C PRO A 274 12.97 5.93 1.35
N PRO A 275 13.61 4.74 1.44
CA PRO A 275 14.91 4.49 0.82
C PRO A 275 14.88 4.51 -0.72
N ASP A 276 13.75 4.15 -1.33
CA ASP A 276 13.51 4.25 -2.78
C ASP A 276 13.26 5.70 -3.27
N LEU A 277 13.26 6.67 -2.35
CA LEU A 277 12.98 8.10 -2.56
C LEU A 277 11.62 8.40 -3.21
N LYS A 278 10.68 7.44 -3.18
CA LYS A 278 9.29 7.63 -3.59
C LYS A 278 8.50 8.29 -2.46
N VAL A 279 8.85 9.55 -2.20
CA VAL A 279 8.22 10.42 -1.20
C VAL A 279 6.71 10.46 -1.43
N LEU A 280 5.95 10.23 -0.37
CA LEU A 280 4.49 10.28 -0.40
C LEU A 280 4.00 11.66 0.07
N PRO A 281 2.89 12.19 -0.47
CA PRO A 281 2.28 13.43 0.03
C PRO A 281 1.96 13.33 1.53
N ASN A 282 2.30 14.38 2.29
CA ASN A 282 1.87 14.52 3.68
C ASN A 282 0.68 15.48 3.73
N TYR A 283 -0.53 14.92 3.81
CA TYR A 283 -1.79 15.67 3.87
C TYR A 283 -2.05 16.38 5.23
N VAL A 284 -1.27 16.08 6.26
CA VAL A 284 -1.44 16.59 7.62
C VAL A 284 -0.11 17.06 8.25
N PRO A 285 0.62 17.99 7.59
CA PRO A 285 1.88 18.50 8.12
C PRO A 285 1.63 19.30 9.42
N ALA A 286 2.53 19.12 10.39
CA ALA A 286 2.45 19.71 11.72
C ALA A 286 3.09 21.11 11.79
N GLY A 287 3.95 21.46 10.83
CA GLY A 287 4.54 22.78 10.71
C GLY A 287 3.52 23.86 10.35
N GLY A 288 3.46 24.93 11.14
CA GLY A 288 2.51 26.03 10.95
C GLY A 288 2.57 26.72 9.58
N ALA A 289 3.71 26.67 8.89
CA ALA A 289 3.92 27.25 7.56
C ALA A 289 3.73 26.25 6.40
N ALA A 290 3.46 24.97 6.67
CA ALA A 290 3.36 23.95 5.63
C ALA A 290 2.01 23.99 4.90
N TYR A 291 2.06 23.89 3.57
CA TYR A 291 0.87 23.73 2.72
C TYR A 291 0.53 22.23 2.54
N PRO A 292 -0.72 21.78 2.77
CA PRO A 292 -1.03 20.36 2.94
C PRO A 292 -1.20 19.56 1.63
N LEU A 293 -1.16 20.21 0.45
CA LEU A 293 -1.31 19.58 -0.87
C LEU A 293 0.00 19.61 -1.68
N SER A 294 1.13 19.50 -0.99
CA SER A 294 2.49 19.54 -1.56
C SER A 294 3.06 18.15 -1.87
N PHE A 295 3.76 18.04 -3.00
CA PHE A 295 4.39 16.81 -3.49
C PHE A 295 5.69 17.14 -4.27
N PRO A 296 6.66 16.21 -4.38
CA PRO A 296 7.80 16.41 -5.27
C PRO A 296 7.55 15.84 -6.66
N THR A 297 8.30 16.32 -7.65
CA THR A 297 8.47 15.70 -8.97
C THR A 297 9.82 14.99 -9.04
N TRP A 298 9.96 14.00 -9.92
CA TRP A 298 11.13 13.12 -10.02
C TRP A 298 11.73 13.05 -11.43
N ALA A 299 13.06 12.97 -11.49
CA ALA A 299 13.74 12.28 -12.58
C ALA A 299 13.86 10.79 -12.25
N VAL A 300 13.32 9.92 -13.11
CA VAL A 300 13.58 8.48 -13.09
C VAL A 300 14.74 8.19 -14.02
N VAL A 301 15.73 7.43 -13.55
CA VAL A 301 16.91 7.01 -14.31
C VAL A 301 17.18 5.53 -14.10
N PHE A 302 17.90 4.87 -15.01
CA PHE A 302 18.50 3.58 -14.67
C PHE A 302 19.71 3.79 -13.75
N ALA A 303 19.87 2.93 -12.75
CA ALA A 303 21.06 2.89 -11.89
C ALA A 303 22.35 2.50 -12.66
N ARG A 304 22.20 1.89 -13.84
CA ARG A 304 23.28 1.53 -14.76
C ARG A 304 22.94 1.94 -16.19
N LEU A 305 23.85 2.68 -16.83
CA LEU A 305 23.76 3.01 -18.26
C LEU A 305 24.90 2.33 -19.04
N PRO A 306 24.71 2.01 -20.34
CA PRO A 306 25.72 1.33 -21.15
C PRO A 306 26.90 2.23 -21.56
N ASP A 307 26.70 3.55 -21.62
CA ASP A 307 27.71 4.53 -22.03
C ASP A 307 28.23 5.32 -20.82
N ALA A 308 29.55 5.31 -20.61
CA ALA A 308 30.18 5.97 -19.47
C ALA A 308 30.21 7.50 -19.57
N GLY A 309 30.32 8.06 -20.78
CA GLY A 309 30.22 9.51 -20.97
C GLY A 309 28.81 10.02 -20.73
N GLN A 310 27.80 9.23 -21.10
CA GLN A 310 26.39 9.51 -20.78
C GLN A 310 26.13 9.50 -19.27
N VAL A 311 26.77 8.60 -18.51
CA VAL A 311 26.72 8.60 -17.03
C VAL A 311 27.29 9.89 -16.45
N ASP A 312 28.47 10.34 -16.90
CA ASP A 312 29.11 11.54 -16.36
C ASP A 312 28.26 12.80 -16.64
N VAL A 313 27.73 12.95 -17.86
CA VAL A 313 26.83 14.07 -18.21
C VAL A 313 25.51 14.02 -17.42
N LEU A 314 24.93 12.82 -17.24
CA LEU A 314 23.72 12.65 -16.42
C LEU A 314 23.96 13.05 -14.96
N LYS A 315 25.12 12.71 -14.39
CA LYS A 315 25.46 12.99 -12.99
C LYS A 315 25.80 14.46 -12.74
N ASP A 316 26.59 15.13 -13.60
CA ASP A 316 26.87 16.57 -13.43
C ASP A 316 25.61 17.41 -13.68
N PHE A 317 24.70 16.99 -14.59
CA PHE A 317 23.41 17.63 -14.79
C PHE A 317 22.46 17.44 -13.59
N LEU A 318 22.28 16.22 -13.08
CA LEU A 318 21.41 15.98 -11.91
C LEU A 318 21.98 16.58 -10.61
N HIS A 319 23.29 16.58 -10.42
CA HIS A 319 23.90 17.34 -9.30
C HIS A 319 23.74 18.85 -9.48
N TYR A 320 23.74 19.37 -10.71
CA TYR A 320 23.40 20.77 -10.97
C TYR A 320 21.94 21.10 -10.62
N THR A 321 20.96 20.27 -11.01
CA THR A 321 19.55 20.51 -10.63
C THR A 321 19.35 20.45 -9.12
N LEU A 322 19.98 19.49 -8.44
CA LEU A 322 19.98 19.32 -6.98
C LEU A 322 20.85 20.33 -6.20
N ASP A 323 21.49 21.29 -6.86
CA ASP A 323 22.31 22.34 -6.23
C ASP A 323 21.92 23.72 -6.79
N LYS A 324 22.74 24.30 -7.68
CA LYS A 324 22.54 25.62 -8.31
C LYS A 324 21.15 25.78 -8.95
N GLY A 325 20.59 24.69 -9.52
CA GLY A 325 19.29 24.68 -10.17
C GLY A 325 18.11 24.96 -9.23
N GLN A 326 18.21 24.63 -7.93
CA GLN A 326 17.13 24.85 -6.96
C GLN A 326 16.72 26.33 -6.87
N ALA A 327 17.66 27.25 -7.09
CA ALA A 327 17.40 28.70 -7.07
C ALA A 327 16.46 29.19 -8.19
N ALA A 328 16.18 28.40 -9.22
CA ALA A 328 15.24 28.75 -10.28
C ALA A 328 13.77 28.44 -9.91
N ALA A 329 13.53 27.46 -9.03
CA ALA A 329 12.20 26.85 -8.79
C ALA A 329 11.12 27.88 -8.45
N GLY A 330 11.32 28.67 -7.39
CA GLY A 330 10.35 29.65 -6.90
C GLY A 330 9.97 30.73 -7.92
N SER A 331 10.84 31.03 -8.89
CA SER A 331 10.55 32.01 -9.95
C SER A 331 9.64 31.48 -11.06
N LEU A 332 9.30 30.19 -11.03
CA LEU A 332 8.54 29.47 -12.06
C LEU A 332 7.34 28.70 -11.48
N GLY A 333 6.96 28.94 -10.22
CA GLY A 333 5.82 28.28 -9.55
C GLY A 333 6.13 26.96 -8.86
N TYR A 334 7.40 26.52 -8.85
CA TYR A 334 7.86 25.32 -8.13
C TYR A 334 8.52 25.70 -6.81
N ALA A 335 8.83 24.70 -5.98
CA ALA A 335 9.57 24.86 -4.73
C ALA A 335 10.96 24.21 -4.77
N PRO A 336 11.97 24.79 -4.10
CA PRO A 336 13.21 24.08 -3.83
C PRO A 336 12.95 22.94 -2.85
N LEU A 337 13.67 21.83 -2.99
CA LEU A 337 13.57 20.72 -2.06
C LEU A 337 14.29 21.01 -0.74
N PRO A 338 13.78 20.49 0.39
CA PRO A 338 14.47 20.58 1.67
C PRO A 338 15.77 19.75 1.65
N ALA A 339 16.75 20.16 2.47
CA ALA A 339 18.04 19.46 2.58
C ALA A 339 17.89 17.95 2.89
N SER A 340 16.88 17.58 3.68
CA SER A 340 16.55 16.19 4.03
C SER A 340 16.17 15.30 2.84
N ILE A 341 15.71 15.89 1.74
CA ILE A 341 15.47 15.21 0.45
C ILE A 341 16.69 15.37 -0.46
N LEU A 342 17.23 16.59 -0.60
CA LEU A 342 18.37 16.87 -1.49
C LEU A 342 19.59 15.99 -1.20
N ASP A 343 19.96 15.81 0.07
CA ASP A 343 21.13 15.00 0.45
C ASP A 343 20.94 13.52 0.11
N LYS A 344 19.71 13.00 0.21
CA LYS A 344 19.37 11.63 -0.22
C LYS A 344 19.34 11.50 -1.74
N ALA A 345 18.77 12.48 -2.44
CA ALA A 345 18.72 12.51 -3.90
C ALA A 345 20.14 12.55 -4.50
N ARG A 346 21.06 13.34 -3.93
CA ARG A 346 22.48 13.37 -4.32
C ARG A 346 23.16 12.00 -4.16
N VAL A 347 22.92 11.31 -3.04
CA VAL A 347 23.44 9.95 -2.82
C VAL A 347 22.90 8.95 -3.85
N ALA A 348 21.64 9.07 -4.25
CA ALA A 348 21.07 8.25 -5.32
C ALA A 348 21.70 8.58 -6.69
N VAL A 349 21.90 9.85 -7.04
CA VAL A 349 22.65 10.27 -8.25
C VAL A 349 24.07 9.72 -8.24
N ASP A 350 24.76 9.76 -7.09
CA ASP A 350 26.12 9.23 -6.95
C ASP A 350 26.21 7.71 -7.16
N SER A 351 25.11 6.97 -6.92
CA SER A 351 25.04 5.53 -7.18
C SER A 351 24.91 5.16 -8.68
N ILE A 352 24.53 6.11 -9.55
CA ILE A 352 24.45 5.88 -11.01
C ILE A 352 25.84 5.50 -11.53
N SER A 353 25.92 4.43 -12.32
CA SER A 353 27.19 3.84 -12.76
C SER A 353 27.14 3.37 -14.22
N ALA A 354 28.32 3.14 -14.81
CA ALA A 354 28.45 2.61 -16.18
C ALA A 354 28.62 1.09 -16.16
N GLY A 355 28.00 0.38 -17.11
CA GLY A 355 28.22 -1.05 -17.29
C GLY A 355 27.36 -1.65 -18.41
N PRO A 356 27.77 -2.80 -18.97
CA PRO A 356 26.98 -3.49 -19.99
C PRO A 356 25.62 -3.95 -19.41
N PRO A 357 24.55 -4.01 -20.22
CA PRO A 357 23.36 -4.80 -19.92
C PRO A 357 23.76 -6.25 -19.61
N ALA A 358 23.01 -6.95 -18.76
CA ALA A 358 23.33 -8.32 -18.39
C ALA A 358 23.05 -9.26 -19.59
N THR A 359 24.07 -9.55 -20.39
CA THR A 359 23.90 -10.29 -21.65
C THR A 359 23.27 -11.66 -21.41
N THR A 360 22.21 -11.94 -22.15
CA THR A 360 21.50 -13.22 -22.22
C THR A 360 22.38 -14.29 -22.87
N THR A 361 23.34 -14.83 -22.11
CA THR A 361 24.23 -15.91 -22.55
C THR A 361 23.46 -17.22 -22.69
N THR A 362 23.02 -17.51 -23.92
CA THR A 362 22.69 -18.87 -24.34
C THR A 362 23.91 -19.78 -24.19
N THR A 363 23.76 -20.91 -23.52
CA THR A 363 24.69 -22.05 -23.67
C THR A 363 24.01 -23.36 -23.26
N GLY A 364 24.41 -24.46 -23.89
CA GLY A 364 23.88 -25.80 -23.64
C GLY A 364 24.50 -26.49 -22.42
N PRO A 365 24.13 -27.76 -22.17
CA PRO A 365 24.49 -28.46 -20.93
C PRO A 365 25.98 -28.87 -20.88
N GLY A 366 26.61 -28.58 -19.75
CA GLY A 366 27.93 -29.09 -19.37
C GLY A 366 27.98 -29.33 -17.86
N ALA A 367 28.30 -30.55 -17.42
CA ALA A 367 28.25 -30.95 -16.02
C ALA A 367 29.65 -31.17 -15.44
N ALA A 368 29.89 -30.75 -14.19
CA ALA A 368 30.74 -31.49 -13.24
C ALA A 368 30.61 -31.01 -11.78
N ALA A 369 30.40 -31.99 -10.89
CA ALA A 369 30.94 -32.15 -9.54
C ALA A 369 31.28 -30.94 -8.63
N ALA A 370 30.60 -30.94 -7.48
CA ALA A 370 30.89 -30.20 -6.26
C ALA A 370 32.32 -30.33 -5.69
N ALA A 371 32.71 -29.34 -4.89
CA ALA A 371 33.62 -29.50 -3.75
C ALA A 371 33.12 -28.63 -2.58
N ALA A 372 32.94 -29.22 -1.40
CA ALA A 372 32.50 -28.50 -0.20
C ALA A 372 33.69 -28.12 0.69
N ALA A 373 33.65 -26.91 1.24
CA ALA A 373 34.59 -26.46 2.28
C ALA A 373 33.84 -25.63 3.33
N SER A 374 33.73 -26.15 4.55
CA SER A 374 33.01 -25.51 5.65
C SER A 374 33.82 -24.37 6.28
N SER A 375 33.17 -23.24 6.56
CA SER A 375 33.65 -22.24 7.52
C SER A 375 32.50 -21.76 8.40
N THR A 376 32.25 -22.47 9.49
CA THR A 376 31.23 -22.14 10.48
C THR A 376 31.60 -20.85 11.22
N THR A 377 30.85 -19.76 10.98
CA THR A 377 30.82 -18.59 11.87
C THR A 377 29.47 -18.58 12.57
N SER A 378 29.45 -18.94 13.86
CA SER A 378 28.23 -19.08 14.65
C SER A 378 27.70 -17.73 15.12
N ILE A 379 26.49 -17.34 14.70
CA ILE A 379 25.70 -16.31 15.37
C ILE A 379 24.70 -17.01 16.29
N THR A 380 25.05 -17.12 17.57
CA THR A 380 24.21 -17.75 18.61
C THR A 380 23.11 -16.80 19.10
N GLY A 381 22.10 -16.56 18.27
CA GLY A 381 20.87 -15.88 18.67
C GLY A 381 19.98 -16.78 19.53
N LYS A 382 19.92 -16.55 20.85
CA LYS A 382 18.87 -17.13 21.70
C LYS A 382 17.51 -16.55 21.30
N GLY A 383 16.46 -17.37 21.36
CA GLY A 383 15.12 -17.02 20.90
C GLY A 383 14.54 -15.76 21.57
N ALA A 384 13.94 -14.89 20.76
CA ALA A 384 13.24 -13.69 21.20
C ALA A 384 11.78 -14.03 21.56
N THR A 385 11.54 -14.49 22.79
CA THR A 385 10.19 -14.61 23.36
C THR A 385 9.78 -13.31 24.04
N GLY A 386 8.94 -12.50 23.39
CA GLY A 386 8.34 -11.30 23.97
C GLY A 386 7.36 -10.63 22.98
N PRO A 387 6.20 -10.15 23.44
CA PRO A 387 5.23 -9.48 22.57
C PRO A 387 5.75 -8.09 22.17
N GLY A 388 5.61 -7.74 20.89
CA GLY A 388 6.12 -6.47 20.34
C GLY A 388 7.25 -6.65 19.34
N GLY A 389 7.04 -7.45 18.29
CA GLY A 389 7.82 -7.35 17.07
C GLY A 389 7.74 -5.92 16.52
N SER A 390 8.89 -5.33 16.19
CA SER A 390 8.92 -3.95 15.67
C SER A 390 8.53 -3.94 14.20
N ALA A 391 7.62 -3.04 13.81
CA ALA A 391 7.31 -2.74 12.40
C ALA A 391 8.46 -2.03 11.64
N ALA A 392 9.66 -1.95 12.24
CA ALA A 392 10.86 -1.48 11.57
C ALA A 392 11.27 -2.42 10.40
N PRO A 393 11.76 -1.87 9.27
CA PRO A 393 12.20 -2.64 8.12
C PRO A 393 13.22 -3.73 8.44
N GLN A 394 12.95 -4.95 7.95
CA GLN A 394 13.91 -6.05 7.97
C GLN A 394 14.87 -5.89 6.78
N VAL A 395 16.05 -5.32 7.03
CA VAL A 395 17.05 -5.08 5.98
C VAL A 395 18.04 -6.24 5.89
N PHE A 396 18.12 -6.88 4.72
CA PHE A 396 19.00 -8.03 4.46
C PHE A 396 20.13 -7.62 3.50
N PRO A 397 21.24 -7.04 4.00
CA PRO A 397 22.31 -6.50 3.16
C PRO A 397 23.06 -7.61 2.40
N VAL A 398 23.47 -7.32 1.17
CA VAL A 398 24.31 -8.23 0.36
C VAL A 398 25.66 -8.44 1.07
N PRO A 399 26.06 -9.68 1.39
CA PRO A 399 27.32 -9.93 2.07
C PRO A 399 28.53 -9.78 1.12
N PRO A 400 29.75 -9.55 1.65
CA PRO A 400 30.98 -9.70 0.88
C PRO A 400 31.06 -11.10 0.23
N GLY A 401 31.33 -11.15 -1.07
CA GLY A 401 31.22 -12.37 -1.88
C GLY A 401 29.85 -12.61 -2.52
N GLY A 402 28.90 -11.68 -2.35
CA GLY A 402 27.62 -11.64 -3.06
C GLY A 402 26.59 -12.68 -2.61
N ASN A 403 25.39 -12.57 -3.17
CA ASN A 403 24.27 -13.45 -2.83
C ASN A 403 24.34 -14.86 -3.48
N GLY A 404 25.37 -15.14 -4.29
CA GLY A 404 25.59 -16.44 -4.93
C GLY A 404 24.76 -16.72 -6.18
N GLY A 405 24.02 -15.76 -6.73
CA GLY A 405 23.33 -15.93 -8.02
C GLY A 405 22.06 -16.76 -7.92
N SER A 406 21.83 -17.65 -8.89
CA SER A 406 20.74 -18.63 -8.85
C SER A 406 21.11 -19.79 -7.94
N THR A 407 20.31 -20.04 -6.89
CA THR A 407 20.59 -21.06 -5.85
C THR A 407 19.50 -22.12 -5.71
N ALA A 408 18.35 -21.93 -6.35
CA ALA A 408 17.22 -22.86 -6.39
C ALA A 408 16.26 -22.51 -7.54
N VAL A 409 15.24 -23.35 -7.76
CA VAL A 409 14.09 -23.03 -8.61
C VAL A 409 13.48 -21.68 -8.18
N GLY A 410 13.06 -20.85 -9.14
CA GLY A 410 12.53 -19.51 -8.89
C GLY A 410 13.53 -18.45 -8.41
N VAL A 411 14.81 -18.79 -8.16
CA VAL A 411 15.84 -17.85 -7.68
C VAL A 411 16.78 -17.45 -8.82
N THR A 412 16.94 -16.15 -9.04
CA THR A 412 18.00 -15.59 -9.89
C THR A 412 19.01 -14.78 -9.05
N GLY A 413 19.99 -14.15 -9.69
CA GLY A 413 20.90 -13.23 -8.99
C GLY A 413 20.23 -11.94 -8.47
N GLY A 414 19.04 -11.59 -8.99
CA GLY A 414 18.34 -10.34 -8.67
C GLY A 414 16.87 -10.47 -8.28
N ASN A 415 16.27 -11.67 -8.35
CA ASN A 415 14.86 -11.89 -8.01
C ASN A 415 14.61 -13.27 -7.36
N ILE A 416 13.53 -13.38 -6.59
CA ILE A 416 12.92 -14.64 -6.14
C ILE A 416 11.44 -14.61 -6.53
N ALA A 417 11.05 -15.53 -7.41
CA ALA A 417 9.67 -15.72 -7.84
C ALA A 417 8.97 -16.78 -6.98
N VAL A 418 7.80 -16.42 -6.43
CA VAL A 418 6.90 -17.34 -5.70
C VAL A 418 5.61 -17.53 -6.49
N GLY A 419 4.96 -18.68 -6.33
CA GLY A 419 3.63 -18.93 -6.87
C GLY A 419 2.55 -18.40 -5.94
N ASN A 420 1.42 -17.98 -6.52
CA ASN A 420 0.18 -17.76 -5.79
C ASN A 420 -0.95 -18.36 -6.63
N VAL A 421 -1.74 -19.26 -6.03
CA VAL A 421 -2.87 -19.92 -6.70
C VAL A 421 -4.11 -19.58 -5.90
N SER A 422 -4.95 -18.72 -6.45
CA SER A 422 -6.11 -18.17 -5.75
C SER A 422 -7.34 -18.13 -6.66
N THR A 423 -8.53 -18.11 -6.07
CA THR A 423 -9.78 -18.02 -6.83
C THR A 423 -10.04 -16.59 -7.31
N LEU A 424 -9.78 -16.34 -8.59
CA LEU A 424 -9.95 -15.04 -9.24
C LEU A 424 -11.10 -15.05 -10.27
N GLY A 425 -11.37 -16.21 -10.89
CA GLY A 425 -12.52 -16.45 -11.75
C GLY A 425 -13.57 -17.35 -11.11
N GLY A 426 -14.46 -17.91 -11.94
CA GLY A 426 -15.56 -18.78 -11.51
C GLY A 426 -16.87 -18.02 -11.33
N PRO A 427 -17.83 -18.56 -10.55
CA PRO A 427 -19.15 -17.93 -10.34
C PRO A 427 -19.08 -16.56 -9.66
N GLN A 428 -18.00 -16.28 -8.95
CA GLN A 428 -17.81 -15.08 -8.13
C GLN A 428 -16.45 -14.44 -8.49
N PRO A 429 -16.40 -13.53 -9.48
CA PRO A 429 -15.16 -12.91 -9.92
C PRO A 429 -14.43 -12.17 -8.79
N ASN A 430 -13.11 -12.29 -8.78
CA ASN A 430 -12.17 -11.68 -7.83
C ASN A 430 -12.32 -12.14 -6.36
N LEU A 431 -12.99 -13.26 -6.07
CA LEU A 431 -13.28 -13.73 -4.70
C LEU A 431 -12.07 -13.74 -3.76
N ARG A 432 -10.86 -14.05 -4.25
CA ARG A 432 -9.60 -14.04 -3.49
C ARG A 432 -8.52 -13.12 -4.09
N SER A 433 -8.92 -12.09 -4.84
CA SER A 433 -7.97 -11.11 -5.39
C SER A 433 -7.15 -10.39 -4.32
N GLY A 434 -7.75 -10.19 -3.13
CA GLY A 434 -7.06 -9.68 -1.96
C GLY A 434 -5.78 -10.45 -1.63
N ALA A 435 -5.80 -11.78 -1.69
CA ALA A 435 -4.64 -12.61 -1.33
C ALA A 435 -3.41 -12.33 -2.22
N VAL A 436 -3.62 -12.21 -3.52
CA VAL A 436 -2.58 -11.83 -4.50
C VAL A 436 -2.07 -10.42 -4.21
N ALA A 437 -2.98 -9.47 -4.01
CA ALA A 437 -2.67 -8.05 -3.78
C ALA A 437 -1.92 -7.81 -2.46
N GLY A 438 -2.30 -8.48 -1.37
CA GLY A 438 -1.62 -8.41 -0.07
C GLY A 438 -0.21 -9.00 -0.12
N THR A 439 -0.05 -10.14 -0.79
CA THR A 439 1.27 -10.76 -1.04
C THR A 439 2.18 -9.81 -1.83
N ALA A 440 1.65 -9.22 -2.91
CA ALA A 440 2.37 -8.25 -3.73
C ALA A 440 2.68 -6.94 -2.98
N ALA A 441 1.77 -6.47 -2.12
CA ALA A 441 1.98 -5.29 -1.28
C ALA A 441 3.14 -5.46 -0.30
N PHE A 442 3.22 -6.61 0.40
CA PHE A 442 4.33 -6.87 1.31
C PHE A 442 5.67 -7.02 0.56
N PHE A 443 5.64 -7.69 -0.60
CA PHE A 443 6.83 -7.81 -1.45
C PHE A 443 7.30 -6.45 -1.97
N ALA A 444 6.39 -5.55 -2.37
CA ALA A 444 6.75 -4.19 -2.75
C ALA A 444 7.37 -3.39 -1.59
N TYR A 445 6.82 -3.54 -0.37
CA TYR A 445 7.43 -2.97 0.84
C TYR A 445 8.85 -3.50 1.06
N GLN A 446 9.05 -4.83 1.08
CA GLN A 446 10.37 -5.44 1.28
C GLN A 446 11.36 -5.05 0.15
N ASN A 447 10.89 -4.95 -1.09
CA ASN A 447 11.70 -4.50 -2.23
C ASN A 447 12.16 -3.04 -2.04
N SER A 448 11.30 -2.14 -1.54
CA SER A 448 11.64 -0.73 -1.28
C SER A 448 12.73 -0.51 -0.22
N VAL A 449 13.03 -1.53 0.58
CA VAL A 449 14.10 -1.51 1.60
C VAL A 449 15.30 -2.41 1.24
N GLY A 450 15.42 -2.78 -0.05
CA GLY A 450 16.56 -3.51 -0.60
C GLY A 450 16.30 -5.00 -0.90
N GLY A 451 15.06 -5.46 -0.78
CA GLY A 451 14.66 -6.85 -1.01
C GLY A 451 15.27 -7.80 0.02
N VAL A 452 15.63 -9.01 -0.39
CA VAL A 452 16.27 -10.02 0.48
C VAL A 452 17.63 -10.42 -0.10
N TYR A 453 18.71 -10.01 0.55
CA TYR A 453 20.10 -10.18 0.09
C TYR A 453 20.30 -9.66 -1.35
N GLY A 454 19.75 -8.48 -1.64
CA GLY A 454 19.83 -7.81 -2.94
C GLY A 454 19.03 -8.48 -4.05
N ARG A 455 18.08 -9.37 -3.71
CA ARG A 455 17.08 -9.88 -4.65
C ARG A 455 15.73 -9.23 -4.37
N GLY A 456 15.06 -8.78 -5.43
CA GLY A 456 13.64 -8.49 -5.37
C GLY A 456 12.81 -9.75 -5.13
N LEU A 457 11.55 -9.55 -4.76
CA LEU A 457 10.54 -10.59 -4.58
C LEU A 457 9.38 -10.32 -5.56
N SER A 458 8.89 -11.36 -6.22
CA SER A 458 7.80 -11.25 -7.22
C SER A 458 6.79 -12.39 -7.10
N VAL A 459 5.50 -12.07 -7.27
CA VAL A 459 4.40 -13.04 -7.28
C VAL A 459 4.11 -13.50 -8.71
N VAL A 460 3.97 -14.80 -8.92
CA VAL A 460 3.50 -15.44 -10.16
C VAL A 460 2.11 -16.02 -9.88
N SER A 461 1.08 -15.25 -10.22
CA SER A 461 -0.31 -15.61 -9.94
C SER A 461 -0.87 -16.61 -10.96
N ALA A 462 -1.73 -17.51 -10.52
CA ALA A 462 -2.60 -18.33 -11.36
C ALA A 462 -4.03 -18.37 -10.77
N ASP A 463 -5.03 -18.46 -11.65
CA ASP A 463 -6.44 -18.59 -11.30
C ASP A 463 -6.87 -20.07 -11.33
N ASP A 464 -7.62 -20.50 -10.31
CA ASP A 464 -8.31 -21.79 -10.31
C ASP A 464 -9.78 -21.73 -10.78
N GLY A 465 -10.34 -20.53 -10.92
CA GLY A 465 -11.72 -20.33 -11.34
C GLY A 465 -12.76 -21.07 -10.50
N ASN A 466 -12.49 -21.23 -9.20
CA ASN A 466 -13.27 -22.00 -8.21
C ASN A 466 -13.47 -23.49 -8.59
N ASP A 467 -12.43 -24.12 -9.14
CA ASP A 467 -12.42 -25.53 -9.55
C ASP A 467 -11.16 -26.26 -9.05
N SER A 468 -11.33 -27.36 -8.29
CA SER A 468 -10.22 -28.13 -7.71
C SER A 468 -9.28 -28.74 -8.76
N ALA A 469 -9.79 -29.20 -9.90
CA ALA A 469 -8.93 -29.75 -10.96
C ALA A 469 -8.12 -28.65 -11.67
N LYS A 470 -8.64 -27.44 -11.78
CA LYS A 470 -7.87 -26.26 -12.19
C LYS A 470 -6.87 -25.81 -11.13
N ASN A 471 -7.24 -25.84 -9.84
CA ASN A 471 -6.33 -25.56 -8.73
C ASN A 471 -5.12 -26.51 -8.76
N GLN A 472 -5.36 -27.83 -8.85
CA GLN A 472 -4.34 -28.86 -9.09
C GLN A 472 -3.47 -28.53 -10.31
N SER A 473 -4.08 -28.17 -11.43
CA SER A 473 -3.38 -27.83 -12.68
C SER A 473 -2.51 -26.57 -12.55
N ALA A 474 -2.95 -25.57 -11.79
CA ALA A 474 -2.21 -24.34 -11.53
C ALA A 474 -0.98 -24.59 -10.65
N TYR A 475 -1.13 -25.34 -9.55
CA TYR A 475 0.01 -25.76 -8.72
C TYR A 475 1.01 -26.59 -9.53
N ALA A 476 0.57 -27.62 -10.26
CA ALA A 476 1.43 -28.43 -11.13
C ALA A 476 2.11 -27.60 -12.24
N GLY A 477 1.41 -26.59 -12.77
CA GLY A 477 1.94 -25.66 -13.76
C GLY A 477 3.01 -24.69 -13.23
N LEU A 478 3.10 -24.46 -11.92
CA LEU A 478 4.03 -23.51 -11.30
C LEU A 478 5.16 -24.17 -10.50
N ILE A 479 4.96 -25.36 -9.92
CA ILE A 479 5.85 -25.94 -8.90
C ILE A 479 7.29 -26.19 -9.36
N GLY A 480 7.52 -26.40 -10.66
CA GLY A 480 8.86 -26.51 -11.27
C GLY A 480 9.47 -25.18 -11.74
N LYS A 481 8.86 -24.03 -11.42
CA LYS A 481 9.24 -22.68 -11.90
C LYS A 481 9.43 -21.67 -10.77
N VAL A 482 8.67 -21.81 -9.68
CA VAL A 482 8.69 -20.90 -8.51
C VAL A 482 9.48 -21.50 -7.34
N PHE A 483 9.97 -20.66 -6.45
CA PHE A 483 10.72 -21.10 -5.26
C PHE A 483 9.81 -21.77 -4.21
N GLY A 484 8.57 -21.33 -4.12
CA GLY A 484 7.55 -21.83 -3.21
C GLY A 484 6.23 -21.16 -3.51
N PHE A 485 5.19 -21.52 -2.78
CA PHE A 485 3.89 -20.86 -2.84
C PHE A 485 3.73 -19.94 -1.63
N VAL A 486 3.20 -18.74 -1.84
CA VAL A 486 3.07 -17.73 -0.78
C VAL A 486 1.76 -16.96 -0.94
N GLY A 487 0.97 -16.96 0.12
CA GLY A 487 -0.30 -16.25 0.21
C GLY A 487 -1.37 -16.73 -0.77
N SER A 488 -1.30 -17.98 -1.25
CA SER A 488 -2.43 -18.61 -1.95
C SER A 488 -3.66 -18.65 -1.01
N SER A 489 -4.86 -18.52 -1.56
CA SER A 489 -6.12 -18.63 -0.82
C SER A 489 -7.24 -19.07 -1.77
N SER A 490 -7.88 -20.21 -1.48
CA SER A 490 -8.90 -20.84 -2.34
C SER A 490 -9.73 -21.86 -1.56
N PRO A 491 -11.08 -21.82 -1.64
CA PRO A 491 -11.95 -22.76 -0.95
C PRO A 491 -12.01 -24.17 -1.60
N VAL A 492 -11.20 -24.39 -2.65
CA VAL A 492 -11.03 -25.64 -3.41
C VAL A 492 -9.55 -26.05 -3.53
N ASP A 493 -8.73 -25.64 -2.55
CA ASP A 493 -7.29 -25.92 -2.48
C ASP A 493 -6.92 -27.40 -2.25
N ASP A 494 -7.92 -28.28 -2.10
CA ASP A 494 -7.75 -29.74 -2.09
C ASP A 494 -7.06 -30.27 -3.38
N GLY A 495 -7.25 -29.58 -4.51
CA GLY A 495 -6.55 -29.87 -5.75
C GLY A 495 -5.04 -29.63 -5.64
N GLY A 496 -4.65 -28.45 -5.15
CA GLY A 496 -3.25 -28.07 -4.90
C GLY A 496 -2.57 -28.94 -3.84
N ALA A 497 -3.32 -29.31 -2.80
CA ALA A 497 -2.87 -30.24 -1.77
C ALA A 497 -2.37 -31.57 -2.34
N SER A 498 -3.05 -32.10 -3.37
CA SER A 498 -2.65 -33.34 -4.05
C SER A 498 -1.30 -33.22 -4.76
N VAL A 499 -0.91 -32.02 -5.20
CA VAL A 499 0.39 -31.74 -5.83
C VAL A 499 1.45 -31.54 -4.76
N LEU A 500 1.21 -30.66 -3.79
CA LEU A 500 2.19 -30.32 -2.75
C LEU A 500 2.56 -31.53 -1.87
N SER A 501 1.62 -32.46 -1.65
CA SER A 501 1.89 -33.74 -0.96
C SER A 501 2.93 -34.63 -1.67
N GLN A 502 3.15 -34.45 -2.97
CA GLN A 502 4.17 -35.15 -3.76
C GLN A 502 5.51 -34.38 -3.82
N HIS A 503 5.52 -33.13 -3.36
CA HIS A 503 6.62 -32.15 -3.47
C HIS A 503 6.95 -31.53 -2.11
N GLY A 504 7.18 -32.39 -1.10
CA GLY A 504 7.44 -31.99 0.29
C GLY A 504 8.74 -31.20 0.54
N ASP A 505 9.53 -30.97 -0.51
CA ASP A 505 10.71 -30.10 -0.54
C ASP A 505 10.37 -28.63 -0.80
N VAL A 506 9.25 -28.35 -1.49
CA VAL A 506 8.79 -27.00 -1.86
C VAL A 506 8.07 -26.35 -0.67
N PRO A 507 8.52 -25.20 -0.15
CA PRO A 507 7.79 -24.48 0.89
C PRO A 507 6.47 -23.93 0.35
N ASP A 508 5.40 -24.13 1.12
CA ASP A 508 4.14 -23.42 0.95
C ASP A 508 3.84 -22.60 2.21
N VAL A 509 3.62 -21.30 2.03
CA VAL A 509 3.32 -20.32 3.09
C VAL A 509 2.01 -19.64 2.70
N SER A 510 0.92 -20.41 2.70
CA SER A 510 -0.39 -19.99 2.19
C SER A 510 -1.48 -20.27 3.22
N GLU A 511 -2.63 -19.58 3.08
CA GLU A 511 -3.83 -19.99 3.81
C GLU A 511 -4.26 -21.36 3.30
N ALA A 512 -4.49 -22.30 4.21
CA ALA A 512 -5.03 -23.62 3.88
C ALA A 512 -6.49 -23.70 4.33
N GLU A 513 -7.40 -23.86 3.36
CA GLU A 513 -8.84 -23.80 3.58
C GLU A 513 -9.48 -25.18 3.72
N THR A 514 -9.01 -26.17 2.97
CA THR A 514 -9.46 -27.57 3.12
C THR A 514 -8.57 -28.34 4.10
N HIS A 515 -9.13 -29.40 4.71
CA HIS A 515 -8.37 -30.36 5.51
C HIS A 515 -7.31 -31.07 4.66
N ALA A 516 -7.54 -31.26 3.36
CA ALA A 516 -6.55 -31.81 2.45
C ALA A 516 -5.29 -30.91 2.39
N HIS A 517 -5.47 -29.61 2.11
CA HIS A 517 -4.34 -28.68 2.03
C HIS A 517 -3.70 -28.42 3.40
N PHE A 518 -4.52 -28.28 4.45
CA PHE A 518 -4.04 -28.09 5.81
C PHE A 518 -3.13 -29.24 6.28
N ASN A 519 -3.37 -30.48 5.86
CA ASN A 519 -2.54 -31.63 6.27
C ASN A 519 -1.19 -31.74 5.51
N VAL A 520 -0.96 -31.00 4.42
CA VAL A 520 0.30 -31.00 3.65
C VAL A 520 1.51 -30.67 4.54
N ALA A 521 2.51 -31.55 4.62
CA ALA A 521 3.62 -31.47 5.58
C ALA A 521 4.59 -30.27 5.39
N ASN A 522 4.39 -29.50 4.33
CA ASN A 522 5.15 -28.34 3.88
C ASN A 522 4.30 -27.05 3.74
N ASN A 523 3.01 -27.08 4.13
CA ASN A 523 2.21 -25.87 4.39
C ASN A 523 2.55 -25.27 5.76
N PHE A 524 2.71 -23.95 5.80
CA PHE A 524 2.96 -23.13 6.98
C PHE A 524 2.01 -21.91 7.00
N SER A 525 0.71 -22.15 7.09
CA SER A 525 -0.29 -21.07 7.16
C SER A 525 -0.05 -20.10 8.33
N VAL A 526 -0.28 -18.80 8.09
CA VAL A 526 -0.33 -17.75 9.13
C VAL A 526 -1.62 -17.80 9.96
N ALA A 527 -2.66 -18.44 9.41
CA ALA A 527 -3.85 -18.87 10.15
C ALA A 527 -3.92 -20.41 10.08
N PRO A 528 -3.14 -21.14 10.89
CA PRO A 528 -3.29 -22.59 10.98
C PRO A 528 -4.70 -22.94 11.43
N ARG A 529 -5.24 -24.03 10.88
CA ARG A 529 -6.36 -24.76 11.48
C ARG A 529 -5.78 -25.82 12.44
N ALA A 530 -6.62 -26.68 12.98
CA ALA A 530 -6.24 -27.93 13.63
C ALA A 530 -7.14 -29.05 13.08
N PRO A 531 -6.90 -30.33 13.43
CA PRO A 531 -7.96 -31.35 13.43
C PRO A 531 -9.00 -31.05 14.54
N GLY A 532 -9.55 -29.84 14.55
CA GLY A 532 -10.40 -29.32 15.61
C GLY A 532 -10.71 -27.82 15.53
N TRP A 533 -11.81 -27.41 16.17
CA TRP A 533 -12.38 -26.07 16.07
C TRP A 533 -12.10 -25.19 17.31
N ALA A 534 -11.96 -23.88 17.10
CA ALA A 534 -11.70 -22.92 18.17
C ALA A 534 -12.96 -22.70 19.02
N LEU A 535 -12.94 -23.10 20.29
CA LEU A 535 -14.12 -22.97 21.17
C LEU A 535 -14.29 -21.58 21.77
N GLY A 536 -13.27 -20.71 21.71
CA GLY A 536 -13.29 -19.37 22.31
C GLY A 536 -14.50 -18.51 21.92
N PRO A 537 -14.75 -18.27 20.61
CA PRO A 537 -15.92 -17.51 20.16
C PRO A 537 -17.25 -18.14 20.58
N LEU A 538 -17.37 -19.47 20.49
CA LEU A 538 -18.57 -20.21 20.85
C LEU A 538 -18.87 -20.11 22.36
N TYR A 539 -17.86 -20.24 23.23
CA TYR A 539 -18.03 -20.00 24.67
C TYR A 539 -18.48 -18.56 24.98
N TYR A 540 -17.90 -17.55 24.31
CA TYR A 540 -18.29 -16.16 24.48
C TYR A 540 -19.75 -15.91 24.05
N TYR A 541 -20.16 -16.45 22.90
CA TYR A 541 -21.55 -16.35 22.44
C TYR A 541 -22.52 -17.11 23.37
N ALA A 542 -22.19 -18.30 23.85
CA ALA A 542 -23.01 -19.06 24.79
C ALA A 542 -23.22 -18.32 26.13
N GLN A 543 -22.16 -17.70 26.67
CA GLN A 543 -22.24 -16.88 27.88
C GLN A 543 -23.05 -15.59 27.67
N LYS A 544 -22.96 -14.98 26.48
CA LYS A 544 -23.62 -13.71 26.14
C LYS A 544 -25.10 -13.83 25.83
N TYR A 545 -25.53 -14.92 25.18
CA TYR A 545 -26.90 -15.08 24.67
C TYR A 545 -27.69 -16.19 25.39
N GLY A 546 -27.02 -17.11 26.09
CA GLY A 546 -27.66 -18.13 26.92
C GLY A 546 -28.29 -19.31 26.18
N ALA A 547 -28.60 -20.36 26.94
CA ALA A 547 -29.03 -21.66 26.41
C ALA A 547 -30.32 -21.61 25.56
N ASP A 548 -31.21 -20.66 25.80
CA ASP A 548 -32.43 -20.49 25.00
C ASP A 548 -32.11 -20.13 23.53
N VAL A 549 -31.08 -19.32 23.30
CA VAL A 549 -30.63 -18.96 21.95
C VAL A 549 -29.82 -20.09 21.32
N THR A 550 -28.85 -20.67 22.06
CA THR A 550 -27.99 -21.74 21.53
C THR A 550 -28.75 -23.04 21.22
N SER A 551 -29.91 -23.27 21.82
CA SER A 551 -30.77 -24.42 21.52
C SER A 551 -31.62 -24.27 20.25
N HIS A 552 -31.62 -23.11 19.60
CA HIS A 552 -32.46 -22.80 18.44
C HIS A 552 -31.64 -22.14 17.33
N MET A 553 -30.63 -22.84 16.83
CA MET A 553 -29.67 -22.30 15.86
C MET A 553 -30.01 -22.68 14.42
N ALA A 554 -29.72 -21.77 13.50
CA ALA A 554 -29.51 -22.06 12.08
C ALA A 554 -28.02 -21.96 11.73
N ILE A 555 -27.56 -22.81 10.81
CA ILE A 555 -26.24 -22.67 10.19
C ILE A 555 -26.28 -22.91 8.68
N PHE A 556 -25.56 -22.08 7.94
CA PHE A 556 -25.46 -22.14 6.48
C PHE A 556 -24.00 -22.17 6.04
N ALA A 557 -23.71 -22.89 4.96
CA ALA A 557 -22.43 -22.83 4.26
C ALA A 557 -22.60 -22.87 2.73
N ILE A 558 -21.75 -22.18 1.99
CA ILE A 558 -21.68 -22.29 0.52
C ILE A 558 -21.17 -23.68 0.08
N ASP A 559 -21.59 -24.16 -1.09
CA ASP A 559 -21.19 -25.47 -1.63
C ASP A 559 -19.74 -25.50 -2.17
N THR A 560 -18.77 -25.30 -1.29
CA THR A 560 -17.32 -25.51 -1.56
C THR A 560 -16.74 -26.55 -0.60
N THR A 561 -15.59 -27.15 -0.96
CA THR A 561 -14.92 -28.16 -0.10
C THR A 561 -14.67 -27.56 1.30
N ALA A 562 -14.01 -26.40 1.35
CA ALA A 562 -13.63 -25.75 2.59
C ALA A 562 -14.82 -25.32 3.47
N ALA A 563 -15.91 -24.81 2.89
CA ALA A 563 -17.05 -24.32 3.66
C ALA A 563 -17.91 -25.47 4.22
N LYS A 564 -18.09 -26.57 3.49
CA LYS A 564 -18.74 -27.79 4.00
C LYS A 564 -17.96 -28.43 5.15
N GLU A 565 -16.64 -28.50 5.01
CA GLU A 565 -15.75 -28.99 6.07
C GLU A 565 -15.78 -28.08 7.31
N ALA A 566 -15.77 -26.75 7.11
CA ALA A 566 -15.88 -25.78 8.20
C ALA A 566 -17.24 -25.87 8.93
N MET A 567 -18.34 -26.06 8.18
CA MET A 567 -19.67 -26.25 8.75
C MET A 567 -19.73 -27.48 9.67
N ALA A 568 -19.19 -28.61 9.22
CA ALA A 568 -19.15 -29.83 10.02
C ALA A 568 -18.30 -29.66 11.30
N GLY A 569 -17.15 -28.98 11.19
CA GLY A 569 -16.29 -28.64 12.32
C GLY A 569 -16.98 -27.72 13.34
N GLU A 570 -17.60 -26.63 12.89
CA GLU A 570 -18.30 -25.68 13.76
C GLU A 570 -19.55 -26.29 14.39
N GLN A 571 -20.33 -27.10 13.64
CA GLN A 571 -21.48 -27.82 14.19
C GLN A 571 -21.06 -28.78 15.32
N ALA A 572 -20.05 -29.62 15.10
CA ALA A 572 -19.59 -30.57 16.11
C ALA A 572 -19.06 -29.84 17.37
N ALA A 573 -18.26 -28.79 17.17
CA ALA A 573 -17.69 -27.99 18.25
C ALA A 573 -18.77 -27.25 19.05
N ALA A 574 -19.74 -26.62 18.38
CA ALA A 574 -20.85 -25.94 19.02
C ALA A 574 -21.77 -26.94 19.77
N THR A 575 -22.07 -28.10 19.18
CA THR A 575 -22.84 -29.15 19.85
C THR A 575 -22.14 -29.67 21.12
N SER A 576 -20.79 -29.73 21.14
CA SER A 576 -20.04 -30.06 22.35
C SER A 576 -20.23 -29.06 23.51
N LEU A 577 -20.66 -27.82 23.20
CA LEU A 577 -21.01 -26.77 24.16
C LEU A 577 -22.52 -26.62 24.43
N GLY A 578 -23.34 -27.57 23.96
CA GLY A 578 -24.80 -27.52 24.15
C GLY A 578 -25.53 -26.60 23.17
N TYR A 579 -24.99 -26.40 21.96
CA TYR A 579 -25.75 -25.83 20.85
C TYR A 579 -26.59 -26.91 20.15
N HIS A 580 -27.79 -26.53 19.72
CA HIS A 580 -28.66 -27.37 18.90
C HIS A 580 -29.10 -26.60 17.65
N PHE A 581 -28.79 -27.15 16.49
CA PHE A 581 -29.17 -26.59 15.19
C PHE A 581 -30.52 -27.16 14.77
N THR A 582 -31.57 -26.33 14.81
CA THR A 582 -32.92 -26.69 14.34
C THR A 582 -33.08 -26.47 12.84
N TYR A 583 -32.16 -25.74 12.21
CA TYR A 583 -32.08 -25.58 10.76
C TYR A 583 -30.62 -25.64 10.28
N SER A 584 -30.38 -26.22 9.11
CA SER A 584 -29.05 -26.31 8.49
C SER A 584 -29.18 -26.49 6.98
N GLN A 585 -28.45 -25.72 6.18
CA GLN A 585 -28.48 -25.78 4.71
C GLN A 585 -27.09 -25.61 4.08
N ILE A 586 -26.93 -26.18 2.88
CA ILE A 586 -25.84 -25.84 1.95
C ILE A 586 -26.42 -24.94 0.86
N ILE A 587 -25.72 -23.85 0.56
CA ILE A 587 -26.12 -22.80 -0.37
C ILE A 587 -25.39 -22.98 -1.71
N GLU A 588 -26.11 -22.93 -2.84
CA GLU A 588 -25.47 -22.89 -4.16
C GLU A 588 -24.70 -21.57 -4.37
N PRO A 589 -23.48 -21.56 -4.95
CA PRO A 589 -22.68 -20.33 -5.18
C PRO A 589 -23.34 -19.23 -6.03
N THR A 590 -24.52 -19.50 -6.60
CA THR A 590 -25.34 -18.59 -7.40
C THR A 590 -26.69 -18.26 -6.76
N GLN A 591 -26.98 -18.73 -5.54
CA GLN A 591 -28.25 -18.46 -4.85
C GLN A 591 -28.28 -17.01 -4.33
N THR A 592 -29.20 -16.20 -4.87
CA THR A 592 -29.37 -14.79 -4.50
C THR A 592 -30.69 -14.49 -3.79
N ASN A 593 -31.48 -15.52 -3.45
CA ASN A 593 -32.75 -15.39 -2.74
C ASN A 593 -32.82 -16.40 -1.59
N PHE A 594 -33.11 -15.91 -0.40
CA PHE A 594 -33.17 -16.68 0.85
C PHE A 594 -34.54 -16.56 1.55
N THR A 595 -35.56 -16.11 0.83
CA THR A 595 -36.92 -15.93 1.38
C THR A 595 -37.49 -17.23 1.94
N SER A 596 -37.30 -18.34 1.23
CA SER A 596 -37.65 -19.71 1.65
C SER A 596 -36.98 -20.10 2.97
N ASP A 597 -35.69 -19.82 3.06
CA ASP A 597 -34.79 -20.20 4.15
C ASP A 597 -35.11 -19.40 5.41
N VAL A 598 -35.41 -18.11 5.26
CA VAL A 598 -35.87 -17.25 6.36
C VAL A 598 -37.24 -17.67 6.88
N VAL A 599 -38.19 -18.03 6.01
CA VAL A 599 -39.49 -18.59 6.42
C VAL A 599 -39.31 -19.94 7.13
N ALA A 600 -38.38 -20.78 6.66
CA ALA A 600 -38.05 -22.05 7.34
C ALA A 600 -37.37 -21.82 8.71
N MET A 601 -36.50 -20.82 8.85
CA MET A 601 -35.92 -20.41 10.14
C MET A 601 -37.01 -19.94 11.12
N GLN A 602 -37.95 -19.10 10.66
CA GLN A 602 -39.10 -18.68 11.47
C GLN A 602 -39.94 -19.87 11.95
N GLN A 603 -40.23 -20.84 11.06
CA GLN A 603 -41.02 -22.03 11.39
C GLN A 603 -40.30 -22.99 12.35
N ASN A 604 -38.96 -23.11 12.26
CA ASN A 604 -38.14 -23.90 13.18
C ASN A 604 -37.74 -23.14 14.46
N GLY A 605 -38.38 -21.99 14.73
CA GLY A 605 -38.21 -21.21 15.96
C GLY A 605 -36.80 -20.67 16.17
N VAL A 606 -36.04 -20.46 15.10
CA VAL A 606 -34.62 -20.07 15.15
C VAL A 606 -34.43 -18.73 15.86
N LYS A 607 -33.49 -18.71 16.81
CA LYS A 607 -33.10 -17.54 17.62
C LYS A 607 -31.66 -17.10 17.37
N GLY A 608 -30.81 -17.97 16.82
CA GLY A 608 -29.42 -17.65 16.49
C GLY A 608 -29.03 -18.14 15.10
N LEU A 609 -28.17 -17.40 14.41
CA LEU A 609 -27.67 -17.70 13.06
C LEU A 609 -26.14 -17.82 13.04
N MET A 610 -25.62 -18.77 12.26
CA MET A 610 -24.21 -18.86 11.85
C MET A 610 -24.15 -18.96 10.32
N MET A 611 -23.20 -18.27 9.68
CA MET A 611 -23.09 -18.27 8.21
C MET A 611 -21.64 -18.32 7.75
N LEU A 612 -21.32 -19.32 6.92
CA LEU A 612 -19.99 -19.61 6.38
C LEU A 612 -20.00 -19.42 4.85
N SER A 613 -19.86 -18.16 4.44
CA SER A 613 -20.00 -17.71 3.04
C SER A 613 -19.16 -16.45 2.81
N GLU A 614 -19.21 -15.97 1.58
CA GLU A 614 -18.80 -14.67 1.08
C GLU A 614 -19.79 -13.54 1.40
N VAL A 615 -19.29 -12.31 1.34
CA VAL A 615 -20.02 -11.06 1.65
C VAL A 615 -21.31 -10.90 0.83
N GLY A 616 -21.30 -11.21 -0.46
CA GLY A 616 -22.47 -11.01 -1.33
C GLY A 616 -23.69 -11.84 -0.91
N THR A 617 -23.47 -13.13 -0.64
CA THR A 617 -24.50 -14.07 -0.20
C THR A 617 -24.95 -13.79 1.25
N MET A 618 -24.04 -13.34 2.11
CA MET A 618 -24.40 -12.82 3.44
C MET A 618 -25.31 -11.58 3.37
N THR A 619 -24.99 -10.63 2.49
CA THR A 619 -25.81 -9.43 2.25
C THR A 619 -27.19 -9.81 1.69
N ALA A 620 -27.28 -10.78 0.77
CA ALA A 620 -28.55 -11.27 0.25
C ALA A 620 -29.41 -11.98 1.31
N MET A 621 -28.79 -12.78 2.20
CA MET A 621 -29.46 -13.38 3.36
C MET A 621 -29.98 -12.29 4.32
N ALA A 622 -29.16 -11.31 4.69
CA ALA A 622 -29.56 -10.20 5.55
C ALA A 622 -30.72 -9.37 4.96
N GLN A 623 -30.71 -9.13 3.64
CA GLN A 623 -31.82 -8.48 2.94
C GLN A 623 -33.12 -9.32 2.98
N ALA A 624 -33.05 -10.63 2.77
CA ALA A 624 -34.20 -11.52 2.89
C ALA A 624 -34.75 -11.55 4.34
N MET A 625 -33.87 -11.55 5.35
CA MET A 625 -34.23 -11.47 6.77
C MET A 625 -34.98 -10.17 7.07
N ALA A 626 -34.48 -9.03 6.58
CA ALA A 626 -35.15 -7.74 6.72
C ALA A 626 -36.52 -7.72 6.01
N GLN A 627 -36.62 -8.26 4.80
CA GLN A 627 -37.88 -8.33 4.03
C GLN A 627 -38.96 -9.18 4.72
N GLN A 628 -38.59 -10.28 5.37
CA GLN A 628 -39.52 -11.13 6.15
C GLN A 628 -39.71 -10.66 7.61
N ASN A 629 -39.16 -9.49 7.98
CA ASN A 629 -39.15 -8.97 9.35
C ASN A 629 -38.60 -9.99 10.38
N PHE A 630 -37.63 -10.80 9.98
CA PHE A 630 -36.93 -11.75 10.85
C PHE A 630 -35.67 -11.10 11.42
N GLN A 631 -35.53 -11.15 12.75
CA GLN A 631 -34.38 -10.64 13.49
C GLN A 631 -34.03 -11.66 14.58
N PRO A 632 -33.02 -12.53 14.38
CA PRO A 632 -32.54 -13.42 15.43
C PRO A 632 -31.88 -12.60 16.55
N VAL A 633 -31.84 -13.18 17.76
CA VAL A 633 -31.19 -12.58 18.93
C VAL A 633 -29.66 -12.49 18.74
N PHE A 634 -29.12 -13.33 17.87
CA PHE A 634 -27.70 -13.47 17.59
C PHE A 634 -27.49 -13.87 16.12
N ALA A 635 -26.55 -13.25 15.42
CA ALA A 635 -26.09 -13.71 14.11
C ALA A 635 -24.57 -13.58 14.00
N ASN A 636 -23.87 -14.72 13.89
CA ASN A 636 -22.45 -14.80 13.58
C ASN A 636 -22.26 -14.89 12.07
N TRP A 637 -21.75 -13.83 11.46
CA TRP A 637 -21.49 -13.76 10.02
C TRP A 637 -20.04 -14.16 9.66
N GLY A 638 -19.26 -14.65 10.62
CA GLY A 638 -17.88 -15.11 10.38
C GLY A 638 -16.90 -13.98 10.00
N PRO A 639 -15.60 -14.29 9.90
CA PRO A 639 -14.56 -13.27 9.67
C PRO A 639 -14.64 -12.62 8.28
N ALA A 640 -15.19 -13.33 7.28
CA ALA A 640 -15.36 -12.80 5.93
C ALA A 640 -16.35 -11.62 5.85
N ALA A 641 -17.26 -11.48 6.82
CA ALA A 641 -18.18 -10.35 6.89
C ALA A 641 -17.54 -9.02 7.35
N TYR A 642 -16.23 -9.00 7.66
CA TYR A 642 -15.46 -7.78 7.93
C TYR A 642 -15.04 -7.07 6.61
N ASP A 643 -16.04 -6.73 5.78
CA ASP A 643 -15.91 -5.96 4.53
C ASP A 643 -16.91 -4.78 4.54
N PRO A 644 -16.52 -3.57 4.12
CA PRO A 644 -17.43 -2.42 4.02
C PRO A 644 -18.72 -2.65 3.21
N ALA A 645 -18.76 -3.60 2.26
CA ALA A 645 -19.99 -3.98 1.54
C ALA A 645 -21.02 -4.66 2.45
N PHE A 646 -20.60 -5.40 3.48
CA PHE A 646 -21.55 -6.04 4.40
C PHE A 646 -22.36 -5.00 5.19
N LEU A 647 -21.75 -3.85 5.50
CA LEU A 647 -22.36 -2.72 6.20
C LEU A 647 -23.54 -2.10 5.43
N SER A 648 -23.65 -2.30 4.10
CA SER A 648 -24.72 -1.69 3.30
C SER A 648 -26.07 -2.43 3.39
N GLY A 649 -26.15 -3.56 4.10
CA GLY A 649 -27.34 -4.44 4.13
C GLY A 649 -27.87 -4.84 5.50
N THR A 650 -27.23 -4.47 6.61
CA THR A 650 -27.56 -4.99 7.95
C THR A 650 -27.47 -3.89 9.02
N THR A 651 -28.44 -3.83 9.95
CA THR A 651 -28.64 -2.62 10.79
C THR A 651 -28.62 -2.82 12.31
N ASN A 652 -28.72 -4.04 12.83
CA ASN A 652 -28.56 -4.35 14.27
C ASN A 652 -28.23 -5.85 14.48
N GLY A 653 -27.67 -6.19 15.65
CA GLY A 653 -27.54 -7.58 16.14
C GLY A 653 -26.48 -8.47 15.46
N ALA A 654 -25.95 -8.07 14.31
CA ALA A 654 -24.85 -8.78 13.64
C ALA A 654 -23.56 -8.73 14.46
N SER A 655 -22.91 -9.89 14.58
CA SER A 655 -21.62 -10.10 15.23
C SER A 655 -20.71 -10.93 14.33
N LEU A 656 -19.41 -10.79 14.51
CA LEU A 656 -18.41 -11.70 13.96
C LEU A 656 -17.22 -11.84 14.90
N ALA A 657 -16.43 -12.90 14.73
CA ALA A 657 -15.23 -13.15 15.51
C ALA A 657 -14.06 -13.52 14.59
N GLN A 658 -12.89 -12.95 14.82
CA GLN A 658 -11.70 -13.17 13.98
C GLN A 658 -10.41 -13.20 14.78
N ALA A 659 -9.38 -13.87 14.25
CA ALA A 659 -8.02 -13.93 14.79
C ALA A 659 -7.09 -12.82 14.23
N LEU A 660 -7.68 -11.78 13.62
CA LEU A 660 -7.01 -10.67 12.95
C LEU A 660 -7.38 -9.34 13.61
N ALA A 661 -6.47 -8.37 13.62
CA ALA A 661 -6.74 -6.99 13.99
C ALA A 661 -7.79 -6.31 13.09
N MET A 662 -8.42 -5.26 13.60
CA MET A 662 -9.37 -4.43 12.87
C MET A 662 -8.62 -3.33 12.08
N PHE A 663 -8.84 -3.27 10.77
CA PHE A 663 -8.10 -2.42 9.83
C PHE A 663 -8.92 -1.27 9.21
N GLY A 664 -10.16 -1.04 9.67
CA GLY A 664 -10.97 0.13 9.35
C GLY A 664 -10.60 1.40 10.14
N GLY A 665 -9.51 1.36 10.91
CA GLY A 665 -9.04 2.45 11.79
C GLY A 665 -9.38 2.27 13.27
N GLU A 666 -9.99 1.15 13.65
CA GLU A 666 -10.37 0.82 15.02
C GLU A 666 -9.15 0.42 15.86
N ASP A 667 -8.24 -0.40 15.33
CA ASP A 667 -6.98 -0.75 15.99
C ASP A 667 -5.79 0.09 15.51
N LYS A 668 -5.03 0.64 16.47
CA LYS A 668 -3.88 1.52 16.21
C LYS A 668 -2.56 0.74 16.17
N ILE A 669 -2.50 -0.26 15.29
CA ILE A 669 -1.34 -1.15 15.14
C ILE A 669 -0.46 -0.63 13.99
N ALA A 670 0.85 -0.54 14.23
CA ALA A 670 1.79 -0.01 13.23
C ALA A 670 1.86 -0.88 11.96
N GLU A 671 1.73 -2.20 12.12
CA GLU A 671 1.64 -3.15 11.01
C GLU A 671 0.40 -2.95 10.14
N VAL A 672 -0.77 -2.74 10.77
CA VAL A 672 -2.03 -2.47 10.06
C VAL A 672 -1.93 -1.22 9.20
N ASN A 673 -1.34 -0.14 9.73
CA ASN A 673 -1.10 1.09 8.95
C ASN A 673 -0.16 0.84 7.75
N LEU A 674 0.88 0.02 7.94
CA LEU A 674 1.84 -0.33 6.90
C LEU A 674 1.18 -1.20 5.80
N PHE A 675 0.40 -2.21 6.19
CA PHE A 675 -0.43 -3.02 5.31
C PHE A 675 -1.36 -2.15 4.45
N LEU A 676 -2.16 -1.28 5.07
CA LEU A 676 -3.11 -0.41 4.37
C LEU A 676 -2.41 0.54 3.39
N GLN A 677 -1.28 1.14 3.81
CA GLN A 677 -0.47 2.03 2.99
C GLN A 677 0.07 1.34 1.73
N TRP A 678 0.58 0.11 1.88
CA TRP A 678 1.19 -0.62 0.77
C TRP A 678 0.15 -1.35 -0.11
N LEU A 679 -0.96 -1.82 0.46
CA LEU A 679 -2.08 -2.34 -0.31
C LEU A 679 -2.65 -1.26 -1.23
N HIS A 680 -2.90 -0.05 -0.72
CA HIS A 680 -3.35 1.07 -1.54
C HIS A 680 -2.31 1.49 -2.60
N ARG A 681 -1.01 1.44 -2.28
CA ARG A 681 0.09 1.78 -3.23
C ARG A 681 0.29 0.74 -4.35
N VAL A 682 -0.04 -0.54 -4.12
CA VAL A 682 0.16 -1.62 -5.11
C VAL A 682 -1.12 -1.99 -5.84
N ALA A 683 -2.27 -1.95 -5.16
CA ALA A 683 -3.57 -2.30 -5.70
C ALA A 683 -4.62 -1.28 -5.20
N PRO A 684 -4.64 -0.03 -5.70
CA PRO A 684 -5.53 1.03 -5.19
C PRO A 684 -7.02 0.73 -5.29
N ASN A 685 -7.42 -0.17 -6.22
CA ASN A 685 -8.79 -0.65 -6.39
C ASN A 685 -9.14 -1.84 -5.49
N GLN A 686 -8.16 -2.49 -4.87
CA GLN A 686 -8.38 -3.60 -3.94
C GLN A 686 -8.76 -3.04 -2.57
N ARG A 687 -9.85 -3.55 -2.00
CA ARG A 687 -10.25 -3.20 -0.65
C ARG A 687 -9.35 -3.93 0.37
N PRO A 688 -9.07 -3.33 1.53
CA PRO A 688 -8.64 -4.10 2.69
C PRO A 688 -9.70 -5.16 3.01
N ASP A 689 -9.31 -6.43 2.87
CA ASP A 689 -10.15 -7.59 3.16
C ASP A 689 -9.33 -8.67 3.90
N LEU A 690 -10.00 -9.71 4.38
CA LEU A 690 -9.39 -10.82 5.11
C LEU A 690 -8.31 -11.56 4.30
N SER A 691 -8.53 -11.74 2.99
CA SER A 691 -7.59 -12.40 2.09
C SER A 691 -6.33 -11.57 1.88
N ALA A 692 -6.47 -10.24 1.73
CA ALA A 692 -5.35 -9.30 1.63
C ALA A 692 -4.51 -9.26 2.90
N ALA A 693 -5.15 -9.30 4.07
CA ALA A 693 -4.45 -9.41 5.35
C ALA A 693 -3.65 -10.72 5.46
N TYR A 694 -4.23 -11.87 5.10
CA TYR A 694 -3.51 -13.14 5.12
C TYR A 694 -2.43 -13.25 4.04
N GLY A 695 -2.60 -12.67 2.85
CA GLY A 695 -1.56 -12.60 1.82
C GLY A 695 -0.35 -11.76 2.27
N TRP A 696 -0.61 -10.60 2.89
CA TRP A 696 0.41 -9.73 3.50
C TRP A 696 1.22 -10.47 4.58
N GLU A 697 0.52 -11.12 5.52
CA GLU A 697 1.16 -11.84 6.62
C GLU A 697 1.89 -13.11 6.15
N SER A 698 1.37 -13.80 5.14
CA SER A 698 2.02 -14.95 4.51
C SER A 698 3.36 -14.55 3.87
N ALA A 699 3.37 -13.42 3.17
CA ALA A 699 4.59 -12.83 2.60
C ALA A 699 5.58 -12.38 3.69
N ARG A 700 5.09 -11.84 4.82
CA ARG A 700 5.91 -11.52 6.00
C ARG A 700 6.57 -12.75 6.61
N LEU A 701 5.80 -13.83 6.85
CA LEU A 701 6.31 -15.10 7.38
C LEU A 701 7.35 -15.73 6.43
N PHE A 702 7.07 -15.73 5.12
CA PHE A 702 8.01 -16.21 4.11
C PHE A 702 9.31 -15.40 4.11
N VAL A 703 9.25 -14.07 4.15
CA VAL A 703 10.44 -13.20 4.15
C VAL A 703 11.26 -13.34 5.44
N GLN A 704 10.62 -13.53 6.59
CA GLN A 704 11.31 -13.83 7.84
C GLN A 704 12.14 -15.13 7.73
N ALA A 705 11.54 -16.21 7.22
CA ALA A 705 12.21 -17.48 7.03
C ALA A 705 13.30 -17.43 5.94
N LEU A 706 13.03 -16.73 4.83
CA LEU A 706 13.97 -16.51 3.73
C LEU A 706 15.20 -15.70 4.17
N GLY A 707 14.99 -14.66 4.96
CA GLY A 707 16.05 -13.86 5.58
C GLY A 707 16.93 -14.71 6.51
N ALA A 708 16.31 -15.53 7.37
CA ALA A 708 17.01 -16.44 8.28
C ALA A 708 17.76 -17.59 7.57
N ALA A 709 17.31 -18.01 6.38
CA ALA A 709 18.02 -18.99 5.55
C ALA A 709 19.33 -18.44 4.93
N GLY A 710 19.52 -17.12 4.96
CA GLY A 710 20.75 -16.47 4.55
C GLY A 710 20.86 -16.19 3.05
N PRO A 711 22.03 -15.72 2.58
CA PRO A 711 22.20 -15.13 1.25
C PRO A 711 22.01 -16.10 0.07
N ARG A 712 22.13 -17.41 0.31
CA ARG A 712 22.06 -18.48 -0.71
C ARG A 712 20.90 -19.44 -0.42
N PRO A 713 19.64 -18.97 -0.49
CA PRO A 713 18.50 -19.77 -0.07
C PRO A 713 18.27 -20.95 -1.01
N THR A 714 18.04 -22.11 -0.42
CA THR A 714 17.41 -23.27 -1.05
C THR A 714 16.03 -23.52 -0.42
N GLN A 715 15.15 -24.19 -1.15
CA GLN A 715 13.79 -24.52 -0.69
C GLN A 715 13.83 -25.24 0.67
N ALA A 716 14.66 -26.29 0.77
CA ALA A 716 14.93 -27.00 2.02
C ALA A 716 15.46 -26.10 3.16
N SER A 717 16.31 -25.11 2.87
CA SER A 717 16.82 -24.20 3.90
C SER A 717 15.76 -23.25 4.44
N VAL A 718 14.82 -22.78 3.60
CA VAL A 718 13.70 -21.92 4.03
C VAL A 718 12.64 -22.75 4.76
N THR A 719 12.32 -23.95 4.27
CA THR A 719 11.48 -24.94 4.97
C THR A 719 12.05 -25.29 6.36
N ALA A 720 13.36 -25.32 6.53
CA ALA A 720 13.98 -25.52 7.85
C ALA A 720 13.80 -24.33 8.80
N GLN A 721 13.76 -23.09 8.30
CA GLN A 721 13.45 -21.91 9.11
C GLN A 721 11.96 -21.81 9.43
N LEU A 722 11.08 -22.10 8.46
CA LEU A 722 9.63 -22.16 8.69
C LEU A 722 9.27 -23.17 9.79
N LYS A 723 9.93 -24.34 9.80
CA LYS A 723 9.81 -25.36 10.87
C LYS A 723 10.32 -24.93 12.25
N ALA A 724 10.94 -23.76 12.38
CA ALA A 724 11.34 -23.17 13.67
C ALA A 724 10.38 -22.06 14.15
N ILE A 725 9.42 -21.61 13.34
CA ILE A 725 8.49 -20.52 13.66
C ILE A 725 7.19 -21.11 14.24
N ASP A 726 7.18 -21.31 15.56
CA ASP A 726 6.01 -21.83 16.30
C ASP A 726 5.27 -20.80 17.16
N ASN A 727 5.65 -19.52 17.02
CA ASN A 727 4.90 -18.39 17.55
C ASN A 727 5.01 -17.20 16.58
N PHE A 728 3.94 -16.92 15.84
CA PHE A 728 3.84 -15.83 14.88
C PHE A 728 2.58 -15.00 15.20
N ASP A 729 2.73 -13.68 15.27
CA ASP A 729 1.68 -12.71 15.64
C ASP A 729 1.52 -11.57 14.63
N GLY A 730 2.26 -11.59 13.51
CA GLY A 730 2.24 -10.54 12.50
C GLY A 730 2.50 -9.14 13.06
N ASN A 731 3.50 -8.98 13.94
CA ASN A 731 3.75 -7.71 14.66
C ASN A 731 2.52 -7.21 15.44
N GLY A 732 1.65 -8.11 15.88
CA GLY A 732 0.37 -7.84 16.55
C GLY A 732 -0.84 -7.71 15.64
N MET A 733 -0.70 -7.83 14.30
CA MET A 733 -1.81 -7.87 13.36
C MET A 733 -2.61 -9.19 13.44
N LEU A 734 -1.98 -10.28 13.92
CA LEU A 734 -2.60 -11.58 14.15
C LEU A 734 -2.60 -11.96 15.64
N ALA A 735 -3.58 -12.77 16.04
CA ALA A 735 -3.53 -13.49 17.30
C ALA A 735 -2.41 -14.57 17.24
N PRO A 736 -1.58 -14.76 18.30
CA PRO A 736 -0.41 -15.64 18.23
C PRO A 736 -0.69 -17.12 17.90
N ALA A 737 -0.34 -17.52 16.68
CA ALA A 737 -0.45 -18.88 16.15
C ALA A 737 0.93 -19.57 16.05
N GLY A 738 0.94 -20.88 15.78
CA GLY A 738 2.16 -21.65 15.53
C GLY A 738 2.16 -22.29 14.14
N PRO A 739 2.69 -21.63 13.10
CA PRO A 739 2.78 -22.19 11.75
C PRO A 739 3.52 -23.53 11.70
N ALA A 740 4.61 -23.69 12.47
CA ALA A 740 5.42 -24.91 12.48
C ALA A 740 4.72 -26.15 13.08
N SER A 741 4.08 -26.02 14.25
CA SER A 741 3.31 -27.12 14.86
C SER A 741 1.88 -27.25 14.34
N LYS A 742 1.47 -26.34 13.44
CA LYS A 742 0.08 -26.14 13.00
C LYS A 742 -0.86 -25.91 14.18
N ARG A 743 -0.42 -25.06 15.12
CA ARG A 743 -1.18 -24.64 16.29
C ARG A 743 -2.05 -23.42 15.94
N PRO A 744 -3.38 -23.55 15.86
CA PRO A 744 -4.28 -22.44 15.57
C PRO A 744 -4.29 -21.37 16.69
N PRO A 745 -4.71 -20.13 16.38
CA PRO A 745 -4.75 -19.02 17.35
C PRO A 745 -5.90 -19.14 18.35
N THR A 746 -5.56 -19.28 19.64
CA THR A 746 -6.54 -19.38 20.76
C THR A 746 -7.24 -18.07 21.12
N CYS A 747 -6.79 -16.94 20.57
CA CYS A 747 -7.30 -15.61 20.88
C CYS A 747 -8.05 -15.02 19.68
N PHE A 748 -9.07 -14.21 19.95
CA PHE A 748 -9.90 -13.59 18.92
C PHE A 748 -10.30 -12.16 19.29
N VAL A 749 -10.93 -11.46 18.36
CA VAL A 749 -11.62 -10.18 18.57
C VAL A 749 -13.10 -10.40 18.27
N ALA A 750 -13.97 -10.03 19.19
CA ALA A 750 -15.41 -9.98 18.96
C ALA A 750 -15.78 -8.60 18.38
N ILE A 751 -16.43 -8.63 17.22
CA ILE A 751 -16.82 -7.46 16.44
C ILE A 751 -18.35 -7.45 16.34
N GLY A 752 -18.94 -6.26 16.39
CA GLY A 752 -20.35 -6.02 16.08
C GLY A 752 -20.49 -5.09 14.88
N VAL A 753 -21.71 -5.01 14.34
CA VAL A 753 -22.07 -3.98 13.35
C VAL A 753 -22.93 -2.91 14.02
N SER A 754 -22.53 -1.65 13.82
CA SER A 754 -23.28 -0.44 14.14
C SER A 754 -23.64 0.27 12.82
N THR A 755 -24.42 1.35 12.86
CA THR A 755 -24.90 2.04 11.66
C THR A 755 -23.74 2.48 10.77
N ASN A 756 -23.57 1.79 9.64
CA ASN A 756 -22.51 1.98 8.64
C ASN A 756 -21.06 1.86 9.17
N HIS A 757 -20.80 1.17 10.28
CA HIS A 757 -19.44 0.88 10.75
C HIS A 757 -19.35 -0.39 11.61
N PHE A 758 -18.19 -1.04 11.57
CA PHE A 758 -17.86 -2.09 12.53
C PHE A 758 -17.51 -1.48 13.90
N VAL A 759 -17.79 -2.23 14.96
CA VAL A 759 -17.47 -1.85 16.34
C VAL A 759 -16.77 -2.98 17.08
N ARG A 760 -15.68 -2.65 17.76
CA ARG A 760 -14.95 -3.54 18.65
C ARG A 760 -15.79 -3.81 19.91
N ASN A 761 -16.33 -5.03 20.05
CA ASN A 761 -17.14 -5.41 21.22
C ASN A 761 -16.27 -5.85 22.40
N ASP A 762 -15.32 -6.75 22.16
CA ASP A 762 -14.47 -7.37 23.20
C ASP A 762 -13.17 -7.91 22.58
N PRO A 763 -11.97 -7.63 23.13
CA PRO A 763 -11.67 -6.69 24.21
C PRO A 763 -11.60 -5.26 23.69
N ALA A 764 -11.47 -4.27 24.60
CA ALA A 764 -11.30 -2.86 24.26
C ALA A 764 -10.04 -2.56 23.42
N SER A 765 -9.04 -3.45 23.42
CA SER A 765 -7.84 -3.39 22.57
C SER A 765 -7.15 -4.76 22.51
N GLY A 766 -6.60 -5.15 21.36
CA GLY A 766 -5.93 -6.45 21.20
C GLY A 766 -6.90 -7.63 21.12
N PHE A 767 -6.49 -8.81 21.57
CA PHE A 767 -7.27 -10.06 21.45
C PHE A 767 -7.70 -10.61 22.82
N ILE A 768 -8.92 -11.15 22.92
CA ILE A 768 -9.37 -11.92 24.09
C ILE A 768 -8.88 -13.36 23.94
N CYS A 769 -8.01 -13.77 24.87
CA CYS A 769 -7.51 -15.13 25.01
C CYS A 769 -8.23 -15.79 26.20
N ASN A 770 -9.12 -16.75 25.97
CA ASN A 770 -9.88 -17.40 27.04
C ASN A 770 -9.87 -18.94 26.91
N GLN A 771 -10.04 -19.66 28.02
CA GLN A 771 -9.65 -21.08 28.18
C GLN A 771 -10.61 -22.10 27.53
N GLY A 772 -11.31 -21.72 26.45
CA GLY A 772 -12.19 -22.64 25.73
C GLY A 772 -11.45 -23.82 25.07
N GLY A 773 -10.18 -23.62 24.69
CA GLY A 773 -9.37 -24.62 24.02
C GLY A 773 -9.88 -24.93 22.60
N TYR A 774 -9.63 -26.17 22.16
CA TYR A 774 -10.08 -26.69 20.86
C TYR A 774 -10.92 -27.95 21.06
N TYR A 775 -12.03 -28.03 20.32
CA TYR A 775 -12.75 -29.28 20.14
C TYR A 775 -12.08 -30.06 19.02
N PHE A 776 -11.39 -31.15 19.35
CA PHE A 776 -10.73 -31.98 18.34
C PHE A 776 -11.70 -32.98 17.73
N THR A 777 -11.74 -33.05 16.40
CA THR A 777 -12.48 -34.06 15.66
C THR A 777 -11.65 -35.33 15.58
N HIS A 778 -12.18 -36.43 16.13
CA HIS A 778 -11.59 -37.77 16.09
C HIS A 778 -11.98 -38.53 14.81
#